data_AF-A0A928EK68-F1
#
_entry.id   AF-A0A928EK68-F1
#
_cell.length_a   1.000
_cell.length_b   1.000
_cell.length_c   1.000
_cell.angle_alpha   90.00
_cell.angle_beta   90.00
_cell.angle_gamma   90.00
#
_symmetry.space_group_name_H-M   'P 1'
#
loop_
_entity.id
_entity.type
_entity.pdbx_description
1 polymer ?
#
loop_
_entity_poly.entity_id
_entity_poly.type
_entity_poly.pdbx_seq_one_letter_code
_entity_poly.pdbx_strand_id
1 'polypeptide(L)'
;MAYQHFYSRVPARISLYNKTDGFDTFAHSAELERDFILGELYPIYADKLNKNNPVKIRQREIPIVYTQTMLPSGRTVQSALSYLPLDYTRERSAYMVHSLVLTDDERRTLFANPGAAFFNPQMFVTDISSFNITAPSAAPNPALAHKQYVPRALSSLSRVTARYNPEMLARLLFATVSALCGKGKDIYIRLPFDDKRVSIEALELISAIMNVLPYNLRELLSFVTYVSDYNNYPGFRLKCISADCPAPPISKGVFFDFTASTISGMNSDIEMHRPLVSFLYSLFDNPTVRDAFHIYVARILSTYEDKTLNLTTLNELVFLFWQCSGFYVEESVLPSDALVYDFLSIYEKYRDALTDDYRKQAYKCLERYSKAHTPIPPAIFEKLEQLYPDDSVPAKRTALEVVLHIIHTDLMREKLFAFIRKNYDTETPEVKAIISEDLTRVFYGGFLQSEILQFFDDNFDSEPEKTRNVILHKLLLSIRTPAVQERIVSFLDDHYDSLAWEQKVRVYATAMEMIPECDRLSSMLIWLINRHITKEREELLKTVSSKIAEYLAQDYKREMHMLLPLLVYAPGFLDDAVIRLVMTHWKDSVVNYEYTRLLDARSSFQKAKKLMYIYKLIPDINGEAFIRLILGLQTTLLDTEATLYDFISLEKEIKEAFPAELYAMICERVLYPAVIYSFYDVFKVKYGKDGIDRLMEYARGKQYLTDSEQYATVLRYTELTKRAEAEDATGVFVCLESLPPEQRTRVDISDHIRMCSLNRNTQTPKTALIYELCINYLKTGSHRFDLTYQQYRNSVYAQLTEGEEISLTPEKAERFAAAAAVELMLECAIEMCAVSEAYVDMVCDDASGFQKAIKSFILSYGVGVGKFLSQRMNGAPFCLGDLVNELVREYKPQGKELVQQIINRANPFAK
;
A
#
# COMPACT_ATOMS: atom_id res chain seq x y z
N MET A 1 -59.52 21.52 20.00
CA MET A 1 -60.90 21.15 20.38
C MET A 1 -61.75 21.24 19.13
N ALA A 2 -62.67 20.29 18.90
CA ALA A 2 -63.33 20.14 17.61
C ALA A 2 -64.45 21.18 17.44
N TYR A 3 -64.60 21.68 16.22
CA TYR A 3 -65.68 22.58 15.87
C TYR A 3 -66.96 21.77 15.66
N GLN A 4 -68.05 22.25 16.24
CA GLN A 4 -69.33 21.57 16.19
C GLN A 4 -70.24 22.22 15.15
N HIS A 5 -70.95 21.41 14.39
CA HIS A 5 -71.98 21.86 13.46
C HIS A 5 -73.20 20.99 13.57
N PHE A 6 -74.35 21.64 13.68
CA PHE A 6 -75.64 21.03 13.88
C PHE A 6 -76.60 21.54 12.85
N TYR A 7 -77.15 20.62 12.06
CA TYR A 7 -78.14 20.98 11.05
C TYR A 7 -79.18 19.89 10.88
N SER A 8 -80.34 20.30 10.38
CA SER A 8 -81.43 19.42 10.03
C SER A 8 -81.83 19.67 8.59
N ARG A 9 -82.33 18.62 7.93
CA ARG A 9 -83.01 18.76 6.65
C ARG A 9 -84.42 18.22 6.80
N VAL A 10 -85.34 19.10 6.43
CA VAL A 10 -86.78 18.89 6.37
C VAL A 10 -87.52 18.80 7.71
N PRO A 11 -88.41 19.76 7.95
CA PRO A 11 -88.40 21.09 7.36
C PRO A 11 -87.30 21.91 8.04
N ALA A 12 -86.55 22.70 7.27
CA ALA A 12 -85.76 23.80 7.81
C ALA A 12 -86.69 24.73 8.63
N ARG A 13 -86.21 25.53 9.59
CA ARG A 13 -87.01 26.63 10.15
C ARG A 13 -87.60 27.53 9.05
N ILE A 14 -86.91 27.66 7.91
CA ILE A 14 -87.39 28.35 6.71
C ILE A 14 -88.54 27.59 5.99
N SER A 15 -88.53 26.26 6.05
CA SER A 15 -89.56 25.41 5.45
C SER A 15 -90.91 25.45 6.19
N LEU A 16 -90.96 25.91 7.45
CA LEU A 16 -92.22 26.21 8.18
C LEU A 16 -93.11 27.20 7.43
N TYR A 17 -92.50 28.15 6.72
CA TYR A 17 -93.20 29.25 6.07
C TYR A 17 -93.38 29.03 4.57
N ASN A 18 -92.48 28.28 3.92
CA ASN A 18 -92.45 28.13 2.46
C ASN A 18 -92.83 26.73 1.94
N LYS A 19 -93.08 25.74 2.81
CA LYS A 19 -93.41 24.33 2.45
C LYS A 19 -92.41 23.64 1.49
N THR A 20 -91.23 24.21 1.28
CA THR A 20 -90.14 23.67 0.47
C THR A 20 -89.08 23.05 1.37
N ASP A 21 -88.68 21.82 1.08
CA ASP A 21 -87.60 21.12 1.79
C ASP A 21 -86.28 21.89 1.67
N GLY A 22 -85.57 22.07 2.79
CA GLY A 22 -84.37 22.91 2.85
C GLY A 22 -83.37 22.46 3.91
N PHE A 23 -82.15 22.97 3.77
CA PHE A 23 -81.04 22.79 4.70
C PHE A 23 -81.03 23.91 5.74
N ASP A 24 -80.98 23.57 7.03
CA ASP A 24 -80.98 24.55 8.10
C ASP A 24 -79.98 24.22 9.20
N THR A 25 -79.03 25.14 9.41
CA THR A 25 -78.08 25.08 10.51
C THR A 25 -78.70 25.71 11.74
N PHE A 26 -78.83 24.94 12.82
CA PHE A 26 -79.43 25.42 14.07
C PHE A 26 -78.38 25.73 15.16
N ALA A 27 -77.18 25.19 15.06
CA ALA A 27 -76.03 25.63 15.86
C ALA A 27 -74.70 25.35 15.14
N HIS A 28 -73.72 26.23 15.32
CA HIS A 28 -72.36 26.00 14.83
C HIS A 28 -71.32 26.72 15.69
N SER A 29 -70.09 26.24 15.67
CA SER A 29 -68.93 26.98 16.21
C SER A 29 -68.60 28.18 15.32
N ALA A 30 -68.04 29.24 15.90
CA ALA A 30 -67.81 30.52 15.23
C ALA A 30 -66.86 30.41 14.02
N GLU A 31 -65.94 29.44 14.04
CA GLU A 31 -64.93 29.18 13.01
C GLU A 31 -65.49 28.47 11.76
N LEU A 32 -66.76 28.06 11.80
CA LEU A 32 -67.45 27.44 10.67
C LEU A 32 -68.28 28.50 9.94
N GLU A 33 -67.63 29.19 9.00
CA GLU A 33 -68.27 30.21 8.18
C GLU A 33 -69.33 29.63 7.23
N ARG A 34 -70.27 30.48 6.81
CA ARG A 34 -71.39 30.09 5.94
C ARG A 34 -70.92 29.47 4.62
N ASP A 35 -69.86 30.01 4.02
CA ASP A 35 -69.33 29.53 2.75
C ASP A 35 -68.70 28.14 2.88
N PHE A 36 -68.03 27.85 3.99
CA PHE A 36 -67.52 26.52 4.32
C PHE A 36 -68.67 25.51 4.51
N ILE A 37 -69.71 25.90 5.25
CA ILE A 37 -70.88 25.05 5.50
C ILE A 37 -71.60 24.70 4.17
N LEU A 38 -71.86 25.70 3.33
CA LEU A 38 -72.58 25.50 2.06
C LEU A 38 -71.72 24.84 0.97
N GLY A 39 -70.42 25.15 0.94
CA GLY A 39 -69.48 24.67 -0.07
C GLY A 39 -68.94 23.27 0.20
N GLU A 40 -68.63 22.93 1.45
CA GLU A 40 -67.94 21.68 1.78
C GLU A 40 -68.81 20.68 2.57
N LEU A 41 -69.54 21.14 3.60
CA LEU A 41 -70.35 20.23 4.43
C LEU A 41 -71.67 19.84 3.77
N TYR A 42 -72.38 20.79 3.17
CA TYR A 42 -73.70 20.54 2.58
C TYR A 42 -73.71 19.45 1.48
N PRO A 43 -72.78 19.43 0.50
CA PRO A 43 -72.78 18.41 -0.55
C PRO A 43 -72.66 16.97 -0.03
N ILE A 44 -71.99 16.79 1.11
CA ILE A 44 -71.80 15.47 1.72
C ILE A 44 -73.13 14.90 2.22
N TYR A 45 -74.06 15.76 2.59
CA TYR A 45 -75.26 15.34 3.31
C TYR A 45 -76.55 15.87 2.68
N ALA A 46 -76.50 16.19 1.40
CA ALA A 46 -77.68 16.30 0.57
C ALA A 46 -78.55 15.04 0.74
N ASP A 47 -79.88 15.18 0.69
CA ASP A 47 -80.81 14.08 0.95
C ASP A 47 -80.53 12.89 0.04
N LYS A 48 -80.36 11.74 0.69
CA LYS A 48 -79.90 10.48 0.12
C LYS A 48 -80.90 9.34 0.43
N LEU A 49 -82.13 9.69 0.81
CA LEU A 49 -83.16 8.71 1.14
C LEU A 49 -83.81 8.12 -0.11
N ASN A 50 -84.01 6.79 -0.14
CA ASN A 50 -84.75 6.10 -1.18
C ASN A 50 -86.27 6.06 -0.84
N LYS A 51 -87.11 5.58 -1.78
CA LYS A 51 -88.58 5.52 -1.60
C LYS A 51 -89.05 4.68 -0.41
N ASN A 52 -88.25 3.74 0.07
CA ASN A 52 -88.61 2.82 1.17
C ASN A 52 -88.20 3.37 2.55
N ASN A 53 -87.28 4.32 2.58
CA ASN A 53 -86.76 4.86 3.82
C ASN A 53 -87.80 5.58 4.71
N PRO A 54 -88.78 6.36 4.20
CA PRO A 54 -89.76 7.03 5.06
C PRO A 54 -90.53 6.09 5.98
N VAL A 55 -90.86 4.88 5.50
CA VAL A 55 -91.55 3.85 6.29
C VAL A 55 -90.63 3.31 7.39
N LYS A 56 -89.40 2.90 7.02
CA LYS A 56 -88.39 2.41 7.97
C LYS A 56 -88.01 3.47 9.01
N ILE A 57 -87.97 4.75 8.64
CA ILE A 57 -87.72 5.87 9.57
C ILE A 57 -88.86 5.99 10.59
N ARG A 58 -90.12 5.94 10.14
CA ARG A 58 -91.30 5.97 11.03
C ARG A 58 -91.30 4.81 12.02
N GLN A 59 -90.85 3.64 11.58
CA GLN A 59 -90.73 2.42 12.40
C GLN A 59 -89.45 2.37 13.26
N ARG A 60 -88.56 3.37 13.16
CA ARG A 60 -87.25 3.43 13.84
C ARG A 60 -86.36 2.21 13.54
N GLU A 61 -86.39 1.78 12.29
CA GLU A 61 -85.63 0.62 11.80
C GLU A 61 -84.30 1.03 11.15
N ILE A 62 -84.18 2.28 10.70
CA ILE A 62 -82.91 2.79 10.16
C ILE A 62 -81.97 3.13 11.32
N PRO A 63 -80.72 2.64 11.31
CA PRO A 63 -79.72 2.98 12.31
C PRO A 63 -79.28 4.44 12.18
N ILE A 64 -78.64 4.95 13.24
CA ILE A 64 -77.84 6.18 13.12
C ILE A 64 -76.69 5.90 12.15
N VAL A 65 -76.54 6.74 11.13
CA VAL A 65 -75.49 6.63 10.13
C VAL A 65 -74.28 7.42 10.59
N TYR A 66 -73.12 6.79 10.64
CA TYR A 66 -71.87 7.47 10.96
C TYR A 66 -71.02 7.61 9.71
N THR A 67 -70.40 8.78 9.56
CA THR A 67 -69.57 9.10 8.41
C THR A 67 -68.26 9.74 8.85
N GLN A 68 -67.19 9.43 8.11
CA GLN A 68 -65.92 10.12 8.19
C GLN A 68 -65.43 10.45 6.78
N THR A 69 -64.94 11.67 6.58
CA THR A 69 -64.23 12.03 5.34
C THR A 69 -63.26 13.17 5.57
N MET A 70 -62.22 13.24 4.75
CA MET A 70 -61.41 14.44 4.60
C MET A 70 -62.04 15.33 3.53
N LEU A 71 -62.18 16.61 3.84
CA LEU A 71 -62.72 17.60 2.92
C LEU A 71 -61.64 18.12 1.95
N PRO A 72 -62.02 18.80 0.84
CA PRO A 72 -61.06 19.47 -0.03
C PRO A 72 -60.16 20.48 0.71
N SER A 73 -60.65 21.11 1.78
CA SER A 73 -59.85 21.97 2.67
C SER A 73 -58.78 21.24 3.49
N GLY A 74 -58.72 19.90 3.43
CA GLY A 74 -57.84 19.08 4.25
C GLY A 74 -58.36 18.82 5.68
N ARG A 75 -59.52 19.39 6.05
CA ARG A 75 -60.14 19.17 7.37
C ARG A 75 -60.83 17.81 7.43
N THR A 76 -60.63 17.08 8.52
CA THR A 76 -61.36 15.82 8.77
C THR A 76 -62.70 16.11 9.42
N VAL A 77 -63.77 15.55 8.86
CA VAL A 77 -65.12 15.65 9.39
C VAL A 77 -65.64 14.28 9.76
N GLN A 78 -66.14 14.18 10.98
CA GLN A 78 -66.90 13.03 11.45
C GLN A 78 -68.34 13.46 11.70
N SER A 79 -69.33 12.64 11.35
CA SER A 79 -70.73 13.02 11.55
C SER A 79 -71.61 11.84 11.92
N ALA A 80 -72.68 12.14 12.65
CA ALA A 80 -73.75 11.22 12.96
C ALA A 80 -75.05 11.77 12.39
N LEU A 81 -75.71 11.00 11.53
CA LEU A 81 -77.01 11.30 10.98
C LEU A 81 -78.05 10.45 11.70
N SER A 82 -78.95 11.11 12.41
CA SER A 82 -80.07 10.47 13.10
C SER A 82 -81.38 10.79 12.39
N TYR A 83 -82.23 9.78 12.24
CA TYR A 83 -83.52 9.92 11.60
C TYR A 83 -84.62 10.11 12.65
N LEU A 84 -85.47 11.11 12.42
CA LEU A 84 -86.61 11.44 13.24
C LEU A 84 -87.88 10.87 12.59
N PRO A 85 -88.63 9.98 13.28
CA PRO A 85 -89.86 9.40 12.76
C PRO A 85 -90.90 10.42 12.31
N LEU A 86 -90.95 11.52 13.05
CA LEU A 86 -91.81 12.66 12.84
C LEU A 86 -90.97 13.92 13.03
N ASP A 87 -91.09 14.84 12.10
CA ASP A 87 -90.59 16.20 12.18
C ASP A 87 -91.39 17.01 13.21
N TYR A 88 -91.03 18.28 13.40
CA TYR A 88 -91.76 19.13 14.34
C TYR A 88 -93.21 19.42 13.88
N THR A 89 -93.54 19.27 12.59
CA THR A 89 -94.93 19.38 12.09
C THR A 89 -95.75 18.13 12.39
N ARG A 90 -95.08 17.01 12.74
CA ARG A 90 -95.66 15.68 12.95
C ARG A 90 -96.25 15.05 11.68
N GLU A 91 -95.92 15.55 10.50
CA GLU A 91 -96.46 15.05 9.24
C GLU A 91 -95.44 14.21 8.45
N ARG A 92 -94.15 14.53 8.59
CA ARG A 92 -93.09 13.98 7.74
C ARG A 92 -91.96 13.37 8.56
N SER A 93 -91.20 12.46 7.97
CA SER A 93 -89.94 12.02 8.55
C SER A 93 -88.86 13.07 8.31
N ALA A 94 -87.92 13.23 9.23
CA ALA A 94 -86.82 14.19 9.14
C ALA A 94 -85.48 13.52 9.47
N TYR A 95 -84.38 14.25 9.28
CA TYR A 95 -83.11 13.85 9.89
C TYR A 95 -82.35 15.05 10.45
N MET A 96 -81.55 14.74 11.46
CA MET A 96 -80.61 15.64 12.10
C MET A 96 -79.21 15.11 11.84
N VAL A 97 -78.27 16.02 11.66
CA VAL A 97 -76.86 15.69 11.60
C VAL A 97 -76.10 16.53 12.59
N HIS A 98 -75.24 15.86 13.34
CA HIS A 98 -74.24 16.47 14.15
C HIS A 98 -72.86 16.14 13.56
N SER A 99 -72.14 17.17 13.18
CA SER A 99 -70.82 17.09 12.57
C SER A 99 -69.77 17.67 13.50
N LEU A 100 -68.66 16.94 13.65
CA LEU A 100 -67.45 17.39 14.32
C LEU A 100 -66.38 17.60 13.26
N VAL A 101 -65.92 18.85 13.12
CA VAL A 101 -64.77 19.21 12.27
C VAL A 101 -63.55 19.22 13.17
N LEU A 102 -62.67 18.23 12.97
CA LEU A 102 -61.49 18.06 13.81
C LEU A 102 -60.47 19.14 13.50
N THR A 103 -59.91 19.75 14.56
CA THR A 103 -58.73 20.60 14.44
C THR A 103 -57.51 19.77 14.06
N ASP A 104 -56.47 20.40 13.49
CA ASP A 104 -55.25 19.67 13.10
C ASP A 104 -54.60 18.93 14.27
N ASP A 105 -54.59 19.53 15.46
CA ASP A 105 -54.03 18.92 16.66
C ASP A 105 -54.83 17.68 17.11
N GLU A 106 -56.16 17.78 17.11
CA GLU A 106 -57.02 16.63 17.44
C GLU A 106 -56.95 15.54 16.39
N ARG A 107 -56.93 15.91 15.11
CA ARG A 107 -56.77 14.97 13.99
C ARG A 107 -55.49 14.16 14.16
N ARG A 108 -54.34 14.83 14.38
CA ARG A 108 -53.05 14.17 14.60
C ARG A 108 -53.07 13.27 15.83
N THR A 109 -53.61 13.77 16.94
CA THR A 109 -53.69 13.02 18.20
C THR A 109 -54.57 11.77 18.07
N LEU A 110 -55.71 11.90 17.39
CA LEU A 110 -56.67 10.81 17.19
C LEU A 110 -56.09 9.68 16.33
N PHE A 111 -55.55 10.01 15.16
CA PHE A 111 -55.09 8.99 14.22
C PHE A 111 -53.75 8.36 14.63
N ALA A 112 -52.95 9.04 15.45
CA ALA A 112 -51.73 8.49 16.05
C ALA A 112 -51.99 7.54 17.25
N ASN A 113 -53.20 7.50 17.80
CA ASN A 113 -53.49 6.71 18.99
C ASN A 113 -53.62 5.20 18.67
N PRO A 114 -52.75 4.32 19.20
CA PRO A 114 -52.85 2.89 18.98
C PRO A 114 -54.02 2.29 19.79
N GLY A 115 -54.81 1.42 19.16
CA GLY A 115 -55.92 0.72 19.82
C GLY A 115 -57.19 1.57 20.02
N ALA A 116 -57.23 2.79 19.48
CA ALA A 116 -58.43 3.62 19.53
C ALA A 116 -59.49 3.15 18.50
N ALA A 117 -60.76 3.24 18.89
CA ALA A 117 -61.85 3.34 17.94
C ALA A 117 -61.90 4.79 17.45
N PHE A 118 -61.27 5.05 16.30
CA PHE A 118 -61.06 6.40 15.73
C PHE A 118 -62.36 7.20 15.57
N PHE A 119 -63.52 6.53 15.57
CA PHE A 119 -64.84 7.16 15.67
C PHE A 119 -65.52 6.79 16.99
N ASN A 120 -65.92 7.79 17.78
CA ASN A 120 -66.67 7.59 19.02
C ASN A 120 -68.13 8.05 18.88
N PRO A 121 -69.12 7.14 18.78
CA PRO A 121 -70.54 7.48 18.71
C PRO A 121 -71.05 8.35 19.85
N GLN A 122 -70.49 8.21 21.07
CA GLN A 122 -70.91 8.98 22.25
C GLN A 122 -70.55 10.46 22.16
N MET A 123 -69.67 10.83 21.23
CA MET A 123 -69.34 12.22 20.95
C MET A 123 -70.49 12.95 20.24
N PHE A 124 -71.48 12.22 19.72
CA PHE A 124 -72.53 12.79 18.90
C PHE A 124 -73.88 12.86 19.62
N VAL A 125 -74.56 13.98 19.43
CA VAL A 125 -75.95 14.15 19.84
C VAL A 125 -76.83 13.66 18.70
N THR A 126 -77.77 12.77 19.02
CA THR A 126 -78.60 12.06 18.02
C THR A 126 -80.08 12.38 18.15
N ASP A 127 -80.45 13.26 19.07
CA ASP A 127 -81.79 13.80 19.22
C ASP A 127 -81.78 15.33 19.26
N ILE A 128 -82.96 15.89 19.01
CA ILE A 128 -83.19 17.35 18.99
C ILE A 128 -83.73 17.89 20.32
N SER A 129 -83.81 17.06 21.37
CA SER A 129 -84.49 17.42 22.63
C SER A 129 -83.83 18.58 23.37
N SER A 130 -82.52 18.74 23.18
CA SER A 130 -81.69 19.80 23.76
C SER A 130 -81.77 21.13 23.02
N PHE A 131 -82.46 21.19 21.87
CA PHE A 131 -82.55 22.38 21.04
C PHE A 131 -83.98 22.91 20.97
N ASN A 132 -84.16 24.21 21.22
CA ASN A 132 -85.44 24.89 21.02
C ASN A 132 -85.60 25.27 19.53
N ILE A 133 -85.87 24.25 18.69
CA ILE A 133 -86.00 24.43 17.24
C ILE A 133 -87.40 24.90 16.80
N THR A 134 -88.40 24.84 17.69
CA THR A 134 -89.82 25.12 17.38
C THR A 134 -90.25 26.57 17.65
N ALA A 135 -89.45 27.37 18.36
CA ALA A 135 -89.76 28.77 18.62
C ALA A 135 -89.49 29.67 17.39
N PRO A 136 -90.47 30.49 16.93
CA PRO A 136 -90.31 31.40 15.78
C PRO A 136 -89.17 32.43 15.93
N SER A 137 -88.76 32.73 17.16
CA SER A 137 -87.73 33.73 17.50
C SER A 137 -86.35 33.14 17.80
N ALA A 138 -86.18 31.82 17.75
CA ALA A 138 -84.89 31.20 18.04
C ALA A 138 -83.94 31.40 16.85
N ALA A 139 -82.88 32.19 17.03
CA ALA A 139 -81.78 32.27 16.07
C ALA A 139 -80.94 30.98 16.08
N PRO A 140 -80.16 30.67 15.02
CA PRO A 140 -79.08 29.68 15.13
C PRO A 140 -78.14 30.11 16.25
N ASN A 141 -77.63 29.18 17.06
CA ASN A 141 -76.57 29.50 18.01
C ASN A 141 -75.23 29.60 17.23
N PRO A 142 -74.67 30.80 17.02
CA PRO A 142 -73.52 30.98 16.13
C PRO A 142 -72.18 30.80 16.84
N ALA A 143 -72.19 30.54 18.16
CA ALA A 143 -71.00 30.46 19.00
C ALA A 143 -71.05 29.22 19.89
N LEU A 144 -71.32 28.06 19.27
CA LEU A 144 -71.30 26.80 20.01
C LEU A 144 -69.86 26.49 20.46
N ALA A 145 -69.69 26.27 21.76
CA ALA A 145 -68.40 25.95 22.36
C ALA A 145 -67.74 24.75 21.65
N HIS A 146 -66.42 24.76 21.55
CA HIS A 146 -65.68 23.62 20.98
C HIS A 146 -65.83 22.40 21.88
N LYS A 147 -65.74 21.21 21.27
CA LYS A 147 -65.84 19.94 22.01
C LYS A 147 -64.51 19.22 21.96
N GLN A 148 -63.93 18.94 23.12
CA GLN A 148 -62.73 18.11 23.18
C GLN A 148 -63.06 16.71 22.68
N TYR A 149 -62.39 16.24 21.63
CA TYR A 149 -62.62 14.90 21.13
C TYR A 149 -62.09 13.84 22.11
N VAL A 150 -62.97 12.93 22.54
CA VAL A 150 -62.60 11.81 23.42
C VAL A 150 -62.60 10.51 22.60
N PRO A 151 -61.43 9.93 22.32
CA PRO A 151 -61.36 8.65 21.62
C PRO A 151 -61.97 7.54 22.49
N ARG A 152 -62.66 6.60 21.85
CA ARG A 152 -63.22 5.43 22.51
C ARG A 152 -62.21 4.28 22.45
N ALA A 153 -62.04 3.54 23.54
CA ALA A 153 -61.23 2.32 23.51
C ALA A 153 -61.92 1.25 22.66
N LEU A 154 -61.14 0.56 21.81
CA LEU A 154 -61.67 -0.54 21.00
C LEU A 154 -61.89 -1.79 21.86
N SER A 155 -62.96 -2.54 21.59
CA SER A 155 -63.41 -3.66 22.45
C SER A 155 -62.53 -4.92 22.40
N SER A 156 -61.75 -5.09 21.32
CA SER A 156 -60.55 -5.93 21.14
C SER A 156 -60.40 -6.23 19.64
N LEU A 157 -59.18 -6.16 19.09
CA LEU A 157 -58.94 -6.45 17.66
C LEU A 157 -59.13 -7.93 17.31
N SER A 158 -58.79 -8.84 18.23
CA SER A 158 -58.96 -10.28 18.06
C SER A 158 -60.43 -10.72 17.92
N ARG A 159 -61.37 -9.87 18.34
CA ARG A 159 -62.81 -10.14 18.10
C ARG A 159 -63.16 -10.08 16.63
N VAL A 160 -62.44 -9.31 15.82
CA VAL A 160 -62.71 -9.18 14.38
C VAL A 160 -62.20 -10.42 13.64
N THR A 161 -61.00 -10.90 13.96
CA THR A 161 -60.44 -12.14 13.39
C THR A 161 -61.24 -13.38 13.79
N ALA A 162 -61.83 -13.41 14.99
CA ALA A 162 -62.72 -14.49 15.42
C ALA A 162 -64.11 -14.47 14.77
N ARG A 163 -64.57 -13.31 14.28
CA ARG A 163 -65.96 -13.11 13.82
C ARG A 163 -66.15 -13.23 12.32
N TYR A 164 -65.12 -12.89 11.54
CA TYR A 164 -65.19 -12.87 10.08
C TYR A 164 -64.27 -13.92 9.46
N ASN A 165 -64.62 -14.39 8.27
CA ASN A 165 -63.78 -15.32 7.52
C ASN A 165 -62.40 -14.68 7.25
N PRO A 166 -61.28 -15.37 7.56
CA PRO A 166 -59.93 -14.85 7.37
C PRO A 166 -59.62 -14.41 5.94
N GLU A 167 -60.04 -15.19 4.95
CA GLU A 167 -59.80 -14.89 3.53
C GLU A 167 -60.57 -13.65 3.08
N MET A 168 -61.83 -13.52 3.50
CA MET A 168 -62.62 -12.32 3.20
C MET A 168 -62.02 -11.08 3.84
N LEU A 169 -61.56 -11.19 5.09
CA LEU A 169 -60.96 -10.08 5.82
C LEU A 169 -59.62 -9.67 5.21
N ALA A 170 -58.76 -10.63 4.83
CA ALA A 170 -57.53 -10.36 4.10
C ALA A 170 -57.79 -9.67 2.75
N ARG A 171 -58.77 -10.14 1.99
CA ARG A 171 -59.17 -9.51 0.72
C ARG A 171 -59.75 -8.11 0.92
N LEU A 172 -60.50 -7.89 2.00
CA LEU A 172 -61.00 -6.56 2.37
C LEU A 172 -59.86 -5.61 2.75
N LEU A 173 -58.86 -6.08 3.48
CA LEU A 173 -57.64 -5.31 3.77
C LEU A 173 -56.93 -4.89 2.48
N PHE A 174 -56.73 -5.84 1.54
CA PHE A 174 -56.11 -5.52 0.26
C PHE A 174 -56.89 -4.47 -0.53
N ALA A 175 -58.21 -4.62 -0.63
CA ALA A 175 -59.06 -3.65 -1.32
C ALA A 175 -58.97 -2.27 -0.65
N THR A 176 -58.97 -2.23 0.69
CA THR A 176 -58.84 -0.99 1.47
C THR A 176 -57.50 -0.31 1.22
N VAL A 177 -56.39 -1.03 1.38
CA VAL A 177 -55.05 -0.48 1.12
C VAL A 177 -54.92 0.00 -0.33
N SER A 178 -55.41 -0.77 -1.30
CA SER A 178 -55.37 -0.41 -2.71
C SER A 178 -56.16 0.88 -3.02
N ALA A 179 -57.33 1.04 -2.39
CA ALA A 179 -58.16 2.24 -2.53
C ALA A 179 -57.48 3.48 -1.92
N LEU A 180 -56.81 3.32 -0.77
CA LEU A 180 -56.10 4.41 -0.09
C LEU A 180 -54.82 4.81 -0.82
N CYS A 181 -54.12 3.85 -1.44
CA CYS A 181 -52.94 4.08 -2.27
C CYS A 181 -53.27 4.60 -3.69
N GLY A 182 -54.52 5.04 -3.94
CA GLY A 182 -54.92 5.72 -5.18
C GLY A 182 -55.22 4.84 -6.40
N LYS A 183 -55.09 3.51 -6.29
CA LYS A 183 -55.30 2.55 -7.41
C LYS A 183 -56.61 1.76 -7.33
N GLY A 184 -57.31 1.80 -6.21
CA GLY A 184 -58.51 0.98 -5.95
C GLY A 184 -59.85 1.66 -6.23
N LYS A 185 -60.86 0.84 -6.51
CA LYS A 185 -62.27 1.27 -6.61
C LYS A 185 -62.88 1.43 -5.21
N ASP A 186 -64.08 2.02 -5.16
CA ASP A 186 -64.88 2.09 -3.93
C ASP A 186 -65.25 0.69 -3.44
N ILE A 187 -65.35 0.54 -2.12
CA ILE A 187 -65.54 -0.71 -1.41
C ILE A 187 -66.94 -0.69 -0.81
N TYR A 188 -67.73 -1.70 -1.15
CA TYR A 188 -69.08 -1.88 -0.66
C TYR A 188 -69.14 -3.11 0.23
N ILE A 189 -69.72 -3.00 1.42
CA ILE A 189 -69.73 -4.07 2.42
C ILE A 189 -71.17 -4.35 2.86
N ARG A 190 -71.62 -5.59 2.78
CA ARG A 190 -72.84 -6.06 3.44
C ARG A 190 -72.46 -6.91 4.64
N LEU A 191 -72.92 -6.52 5.83
CA LEU A 191 -72.65 -7.22 7.10
C LEU A 191 -73.83 -8.13 7.49
N PRO A 192 -73.59 -9.24 8.21
CA PRO A 192 -74.62 -10.19 8.60
C PRO A 192 -75.34 -9.79 9.89
N PHE A 193 -75.78 -8.53 9.98
CA PHE A 193 -76.50 -8.00 11.14
C PHE A 193 -77.75 -7.23 10.70
N ASP A 194 -78.74 -7.18 11.59
CA ASP A 194 -79.95 -6.38 11.38
C ASP A 194 -79.61 -4.90 11.23
N ASP A 195 -80.44 -4.17 10.48
CA ASP A 195 -80.28 -2.75 10.20
C ASP A 195 -80.06 -1.92 11.49
N LYS A 196 -80.70 -2.30 12.62
CA LYS A 196 -80.52 -1.60 13.91
C LYS A 196 -79.10 -1.67 14.48
N ARG A 197 -78.34 -2.73 14.19
CA ARG A 197 -76.99 -2.96 14.73
C ARG A 197 -75.88 -2.71 13.71
N VAL A 198 -76.20 -2.74 12.42
CA VAL A 198 -75.21 -2.69 11.32
C VAL A 198 -74.24 -1.52 11.43
N SER A 199 -74.69 -0.33 11.85
CA SER A 199 -73.80 0.83 11.92
C SER A 199 -72.78 0.75 13.04
N ILE A 200 -73.14 0.22 14.21
CA ILE A 200 -72.19 0.01 15.31
C ILE A 200 -71.19 -1.09 14.96
N GLU A 201 -71.67 -2.16 14.33
CA GLU A 201 -70.81 -3.28 13.91
C GLU A 201 -69.85 -2.88 12.76
N ALA A 202 -70.31 -2.03 11.85
CA ALA A 202 -69.49 -1.42 10.82
C ALA A 202 -68.38 -0.56 11.45
N LEU A 203 -68.69 0.24 12.46
CA LEU A 203 -67.67 1.04 13.16
C LEU A 203 -66.61 0.17 13.84
N GLU A 204 -66.99 -0.96 14.46
CA GLU A 204 -66.01 -1.88 15.05
C GLU A 204 -65.09 -2.48 13.97
N LEU A 205 -65.64 -2.94 12.83
CA LEU A 205 -64.85 -3.49 11.73
C LEU A 205 -63.91 -2.43 11.12
N ILE A 206 -64.42 -1.24 10.83
CA ILE A 206 -63.64 -0.14 10.25
C ILE A 206 -62.54 0.29 11.22
N SER A 207 -62.86 0.45 12.51
CA SER A 207 -61.87 0.80 13.53
C SER A 207 -60.77 -0.25 13.63
N ALA A 208 -61.12 -1.53 13.51
CA ALA A 208 -60.14 -2.60 13.52
C ALA A 208 -59.22 -2.55 12.29
N ILE A 209 -59.78 -2.36 11.09
CA ILE A 209 -59.01 -2.20 9.85
C ILE A 209 -58.06 -1.01 9.98
N MET A 210 -58.54 0.14 10.45
CA MET A 210 -57.71 1.34 10.63
C MET A 210 -56.55 1.10 11.61
N ASN A 211 -56.73 0.25 12.62
CA ASN A 211 -55.68 -0.06 13.58
C ASN A 211 -54.54 -0.88 12.98
N VAL A 212 -54.74 -1.65 11.91
CA VAL A 212 -53.65 -2.39 11.25
C VAL A 212 -52.99 -1.59 10.12
N LEU A 213 -53.54 -0.42 9.78
CA LEU A 213 -52.97 0.48 8.78
C LEU A 213 -51.92 1.43 9.40
N PRO A 214 -50.85 1.79 8.65
CA PRO A 214 -49.95 2.87 9.03
C PRO A 214 -50.68 4.18 9.32
N TYR A 215 -50.19 4.99 10.26
CA TYR A 215 -50.84 6.24 10.69
C TYR A 215 -51.24 7.15 9.52
N ASN A 216 -50.37 7.27 8.52
CA ASN A 216 -50.56 8.11 7.33
C ASN A 216 -51.72 7.69 6.44
N LEU A 217 -52.15 6.42 6.47
CA LEU A 217 -53.28 5.93 5.66
C LEU A 217 -54.63 6.06 6.38
N ARG A 218 -54.63 6.19 7.72
CA ARG A 218 -55.86 6.15 8.52
C ARG A 218 -56.78 7.33 8.24
N GLU A 219 -56.22 8.52 8.12
CA GLU A 219 -57.00 9.75 7.88
C GLU A 219 -57.60 9.81 6.47
N LEU A 220 -57.01 9.09 5.51
CA LEU A 220 -57.47 9.03 4.12
C LEU A 220 -58.71 8.13 3.96
N LEU A 221 -59.02 7.29 4.95
CA LEU A 221 -60.16 6.39 4.89
C LEU A 221 -61.47 7.16 5.15
N SER A 222 -62.16 7.47 4.05
CA SER A 222 -63.53 7.94 4.09
C SER A 222 -64.51 6.76 4.14
N PHE A 223 -65.46 6.80 5.07
CA PHE A 223 -66.43 5.73 5.26
C PHE A 223 -67.83 6.20 5.61
N VAL A 224 -68.82 5.37 5.31
CA VAL A 224 -70.21 5.51 5.73
C VAL A 224 -70.77 4.16 6.19
N THR A 225 -71.36 4.12 7.39
CA THR A 225 -71.73 2.86 8.06
C THR A 225 -73.07 2.28 7.63
N TYR A 226 -73.88 3.03 6.89
CA TYR A 226 -75.14 2.53 6.35
C TYR A 226 -75.57 3.34 5.13
N VAL A 227 -75.87 2.63 4.04
CA VAL A 227 -76.28 3.20 2.75
C VAL A 227 -77.40 2.34 2.16
N SER A 228 -78.52 2.98 1.82
CA SER A 228 -79.69 2.32 1.22
C SER A 228 -79.75 2.39 -0.32
N ASP A 229 -78.84 3.15 -0.93
CA ASP A 229 -78.62 3.22 -2.40
C ASP A 229 -77.12 3.42 -2.64
N TYR A 230 -76.49 2.49 -3.35
CA TYR A 230 -75.03 2.47 -3.57
C TYR A 230 -74.50 3.72 -4.30
N ASN A 231 -75.34 4.48 -5.01
CA ASN A 231 -74.93 5.74 -5.65
C ASN A 231 -74.78 6.91 -4.66
N ASN A 232 -75.30 6.76 -3.44
CA ASN A 232 -75.16 7.77 -2.41
C ASN A 232 -73.71 7.90 -1.93
N TYR A 233 -73.40 9.07 -1.36
CA TYR A 233 -72.08 9.39 -0.82
C TYR A 233 -70.96 9.25 -1.87
N PRO A 234 -71.02 10.03 -2.97
CA PRO A 234 -69.92 10.08 -3.93
C PRO A 234 -68.63 10.53 -3.21
N GLY A 235 -67.50 9.89 -3.53
CA GLY A 235 -66.20 10.17 -2.92
C GLY A 235 -65.91 9.41 -1.61
N PHE A 236 -66.89 8.68 -1.05
CA PHE A 236 -66.65 7.80 0.10
C PHE A 236 -66.09 6.46 -0.34
N ARG A 237 -64.90 6.11 0.17
CA ARG A 237 -64.16 4.90 -0.22
C ARG A 237 -64.80 3.63 0.30
N LEU A 238 -65.30 3.63 1.53
CA LEU A 238 -65.91 2.46 2.16
C LEU A 238 -67.38 2.73 2.48
N LYS A 239 -68.28 1.90 1.95
CA LYS A 239 -69.73 2.05 2.12
C LYS A 239 -70.34 0.75 2.61
N CYS A 240 -70.88 0.76 3.82
CA CYS A 240 -71.69 -0.36 4.29
C CYS A 240 -73.11 -0.23 3.73
N ILE A 241 -73.54 -1.20 2.93
CA ILE A 241 -74.85 -1.19 2.28
C ILE A 241 -75.87 -2.00 3.10
N SER A 242 -77.13 -1.56 3.06
CA SER A 242 -78.23 -2.27 3.72
C SER A 242 -78.55 -3.61 3.06
N ALA A 243 -79.24 -4.49 3.77
CA ALA A 243 -79.62 -5.81 3.25
C ALA A 243 -80.55 -5.72 2.02
N ASP A 244 -81.40 -4.69 1.98
CA ASP A 244 -82.33 -4.38 0.89
C ASP A 244 -81.69 -3.57 -0.25
N CYS A 245 -80.46 -3.07 -0.10
CA CYS A 245 -79.74 -2.41 -1.17
C CYS A 245 -79.25 -3.45 -2.19
N PRO A 246 -79.55 -3.28 -3.50
CA PRO A 246 -79.04 -4.18 -4.53
C PRO A 246 -77.50 -4.18 -4.55
N ALA A 247 -76.92 -5.31 -4.96
CA ALA A 247 -75.48 -5.40 -5.14
C ALA A 247 -75.01 -4.38 -6.18
N PRO A 248 -73.95 -3.60 -5.90
CA PRO A 248 -73.44 -2.62 -6.86
C PRO A 248 -72.82 -3.35 -8.07
N PRO A 249 -72.89 -2.76 -9.27
CA PRO A 249 -72.26 -3.34 -10.46
C PRO A 249 -70.73 -3.31 -10.33
N ILE A 250 -70.05 -4.30 -10.93
CA ILE A 250 -68.57 -4.47 -10.87
C ILE A 250 -67.81 -3.23 -11.37
N SER A 251 -68.41 -2.43 -12.25
CA SER A 251 -67.83 -1.18 -12.74
C SER A 251 -67.73 -0.09 -11.66
N LYS A 252 -68.58 -0.13 -10.63
CA LYS A 252 -68.65 0.89 -9.57
C LYS A 252 -67.71 0.62 -8.40
N GLY A 253 -67.34 -0.64 -8.14
CA GLY A 253 -66.61 -0.98 -6.94
C GLY A 253 -66.32 -2.44 -6.74
N VAL A 254 -65.64 -2.72 -5.62
CA VAL A 254 -65.48 -4.07 -5.07
C VAL A 254 -66.60 -4.28 -4.04
N PHE A 255 -67.33 -5.38 -4.15
CA PHE A 255 -68.43 -5.71 -3.25
C PHE A 255 -68.09 -6.93 -2.41
N PHE A 256 -68.18 -6.78 -1.10
CA PHE A 256 -67.99 -7.81 -0.08
C PHE A 256 -69.32 -8.13 0.57
N ASP A 257 -69.80 -9.35 0.38
CA ASP A 257 -71.02 -9.85 1.00
C ASP A 257 -70.68 -10.86 2.10
N PHE A 258 -70.61 -10.39 3.35
CA PHE A 258 -70.35 -11.27 4.49
C PHE A 258 -71.56 -12.13 4.88
N THR A 259 -72.76 -11.86 4.35
CA THR A 259 -73.92 -12.75 4.54
C THR A 259 -73.81 -13.99 3.66
N ALA A 260 -73.43 -13.80 2.39
CA ALA A 260 -73.27 -14.87 1.42
C ALA A 260 -71.83 -15.44 1.35
N SER A 261 -70.88 -14.81 2.04
CA SER A 261 -69.43 -15.06 1.93
C SER A 261 -68.90 -14.96 0.49
N THR A 262 -69.37 -13.96 -0.27
CA THR A 262 -68.97 -13.75 -1.67
C THR A 262 -68.28 -12.40 -1.89
N ILE A 263 -67.46 -12.33 -2.93
CA ILE A 263 -66.72 -11.12 -3.33
C ILE A 263 -66.90 -10.91 -4.82
N SER A 264 -67.23 -9.69 -5.24
CA SER A 264 -67.41 -9.30 -6.64
C SER A 264 -66.58 -8.08 -7.00
N GLY A 265 -66.04 -8.06 -8.22
CA GLY A 265 -65.34 -6.89 -8.79
C GLY A 265 -63.92 -6.62 -8.28
N MET A 266 -63.32 -7.58 -7.56
CA MET A 266 -61.94 -7.55 -7.10
C MET A 266 -60.97 -7.98 -8.22
N ASN A 267 -59.83 -7.29 -8.34
CA ASN A 267 -58.78 -7.63 -9.29
C ASN A 267 -57.94 -8.84 -8.82
N SER A 268 -57.23 -9.49 -9.75
CA SER A 268 -56.31 -10.61 -9.49
C SER A 268 -54.99 -10.21 -8.82
N ASP A 269 -54.71 -8.91 -8.66
CA ASP A 269 -53.41 -8.38 -8.19
C ASP A 269 -53.10 -8.71 -6.73
N ILE A 270 -54.08 -9.21 -5.97
CA ILE A 270 -53.88 -9.64 -4.59
C ILE A 270 -52.76 -10.69 -4.48
N GLU A 271 -52.59 -11.55 -5.48
CA GLU A 271 -51.55 -12.60 -5.48
C GLU A 271 -50.15 -11.98 -5.43
N MET A 272 -49.91 -10.89 -6.17
CA MET A 272 -48.63 -10.17 -6.19
C MET A 272 -48.33 -9.48 -4.86
N HIS A 273 -49.38 -9.13 -4.10
CA HIS A 273 -49.29 -8.42 -2.82
C HIS A 273 -49.67 -9.27 -1.61
N ARG A 274 -49.78 -10.60 -1.79
CA ARG A 274 -50.10 -11.53 -0.70
C ARG A 274 -49.19 -11.35 0.51
N PRO A 275 -47.85 -11.19 0.39
CA PRO A 275 -46.97 -11.02 1.55
C PRO A 275 -47.36 -9.81 2.41
N LEU A 276 -47.63 -8.66 1.79
CA LEU A 276 -48.12 -7.45 2.45
C LEU A 276 -49.48 -7.68 3.14
N VAL A 277 -50.43 -8.30 2.45
CA VAL A 277 -51.77 -8.53 2.99
C VAL A 277 -51.74 -9.48 4.19
N SER A 278 -50.97 -10.56 4.09
CA SER A 278 -50.76 -11.50 5.19
C SER A 278 -50.10 -10.82 6.39
N PHE A 279 -49.14 -9.92 6.15
CA PHE A 279 -48.53 -9.13 7.23
C PHE A 279 -49.55 -8.25 7.94
N LEU A 280 -50.29 -7.41 7.20
CA LEU A 280 -51.29 -6.51 7.78
C LEU A 280 -52.38 -7.28 8.51
N TYR A 281 -52.79 -8.43 7.98
CA TYR A 281 -53.71 -9.34 8.67
C TYR A 281 -53.13 -9.83 10.01
N SER A 282 -51.85 -10.22 10.05
CA SER A 282 -51.19 -10.68 11.27
C SER A 282 -51.15 -9.62 12.39
N LEU A 283 -51.24 -8.32 12.04
CA LEU A 283 -51.22 -7.22 13.02
C LEU A 283 -52.51 -7.13 13.87
N PHE A 284 -53.59 -7.82 13.47
CA PHE A 284 -54.79 -7.93 14.31
C PHE A 284 -54.49 -8.64 15.63
N ASP A 285 -53.69 -9.70 15.57
CA ASP A 285 -53.42 -10.58 16.72
C ASP A 285 -52.07 -10.28 17.40
N ASN A 286 -51.16 -9.52 16.75
CA ASN A 286 -49.82 -9.22 17.24
C ASN A 286 -49.64 -7.73 17.61
N PRO A 287 -50.04 -7.28 18.82
CA PRO A 287 -49.98 -5.87 19.21
C PRO A 287 -48.55 -5.32 19.23
N THR A 288 -47.57 -6.08 19.72
CA THR A 288 -46.17 -5.65 19.80
C THR A 288 -45.58 -5.35 18.42
N VAL A 289 -45.78 -6.26 17.46
CA VAL A 289 -45.29 -6.11 16.08
C VAL A 289 -45.99 -4.94 15.40
N ARG A 290 -47.30 -4.81 15.61
CA ARG A 290 -48.12 -3.72 15.08
C ARG A 290 -47.61 -2.36 15.53
N ASP A 291 -47.41 -2.17 16.83
CA ASP A 291 -47.01 -0.87 17.37
C ASP A 291 -45.59 -0.50 16.90
N ALA A 292 -44.67 -1.48 16.86
CA ALA A 292 -43.33 -1.29 16.29
C ALA A 292 -43.38 -0.92 14.80
N PHE A 293 -44.23 -1.58 14.01
CA PHE A 293 -44.39 -1.29 12.59
C PHE A 293 -44.94 0.12 12.35
N HIS A 294 -45.93 0.57 13.12
CA HIS A 294 -46.46 1.92 12.97
C HIS A 294 -45.44 3.00 13.27
N ILE A 295 -44.66 2.83 14.36
CA ILE A 295 -43.58 3.76 14.72
C ILE A 295 -42.51 3.78 13.62
N TYR A 296 -42.14 2.61 13.10
CA TYR A 296 -41.18 2.46 12.02
C TYR A 296 -41.60 3.20 10.74
N VAL A 297 -42.82 2.97 10.24
CA VAL A 297 -43.31 3.63 9.01
C VAL A 297 -43.43 5.14 9.21
N ALA A 298 -43.95 5.58 10.36
CA ALA A 298 -44.10 7.00 10.65
C ALA A 298 -42.76 7.73 10.69
N ARG A 299 -41.73 7.10 11.27
CA ARG A 299 -40.38 7.64 11.28
C ARG A 299 -39.82 7.77 9.88
N ILE A 300 -39.90 6.71 9.07
CA ILE A 300 -39.35 6.75 7.70
C ILE A 300 -40.01 7.86 6.89
N LEU A 301 -41.34 7.94 6.90
CA LEU A 301 -42.07 8.96 6.14
C LEU A 301 -41.89 10.38 6.67
N SER A 302 -41.43 10.55 7.91
CA SER A 302 -41.09 11.88 8.43
C SER A 302 -39.81 12.44 7.82
N THR A 303 -38.88 11.56 7.41
CA THR A 303 -37.55 11.90 6.90
C THR A 303 -37.45 11.74 5.39
N TYR A 304 -38.15 10.77 4.81
CA TYR A 304 -38.11 10.46 3.38
C TYR A 304 -38.83 11.52 2.55
N GLU A 305 -38.27 11.88 1.39
CA GLU A 305 -38.74 13.00 0.56
C GLU A 305 -40.18 12.80 0.05
N ASP A 306 -40.50 11.59 -0.42
CA ASP A 306 -41.85 11.24 -0.86
C ASP A 306 -42.68 10.69 0.30
N LYS A 307 -43.49 11.55 0.89
CA LYS A 307 -44.37 11.21 2.02
C LYS A 307 -45.60 10.39 1.60
N THR A 308 -45.79 10.14 0.30
CA THR A 308 -46.96 9.41 -0.19
C THR A 308 -46.74 7.90 -0.12
N LEU A 309 -47.69 7.21 0.51
CA LEU A 309 -47.71 5.74 0.54
C LEU A 309 -48.48 5.21 -0.66
N ASN A 310 -47.77 4.53 -1.55
CA ASN A 310 -48.37 3.70 -2.59
C ASN A 310 -48.13 2.21 -2.28
N LEU A 311 -48.75 1.30 -3.06
CA LEU A 311 -48.61 -0.14 -2.85
C LEU A 311 -47.15 -0.61 -2.92
N THR A 312 -46.35 -0.10 -3.86
CA THR A 312 -44.94 -0.49 -4.02
C THR A 312 -44.13 -0.08 -2.79
N THR A 313 -44.21 1.18 -2.39
CA THR A 313 -43.56 1.71 -1.18
C THR A 313 -43.95 0.89 0.04
N LEU A 314 -45.23 0.54 0.20
CA LEU A 314 -45.67 -0.23 1.36
C LEU A 314 -45.12 -1.66 1.37
N ASN A 315 -45.00 -2.33 0.21
CA ASN A 315 -44.37 -3.65 0.13
C ASN A 315 -42.87 -3.56 0.50
N GLU A 316 -42.15 -2.56 -0.03
CA GLU A 316 -40.74 -2.33 0.28
C GLU A 316 -40.52 -2.08 1.78
N LEU A 317 -41.36 -1.24 2.41
CA LEU A 317 -41.26 -0.95 3.84
C LEU A 317 -41.59 -2.17 4.71
N VAL A 318 -42.54 -3.01 4.31
CA VAL A 318 -42.82 -4.28 5.02
C VAL A 318 -41.64 -5.24 4.89
N PHE A 319 -41.05 -5.36 3.70
CA PHE A 319 -39.90 -6.22 3.47
C PHE A 319 -38.67 -5.78 4.27
N LEU A 320 -38.38 -4.47 4.30
CA LEU A 320 -37.35 -3.91 5.18
C LEU A 320 -37.64 -4.14 6.66
N PHE A 321 -38.89 -3.94 7.08
CA PHE A 321 -39.29 -4.15 8.47
C PHE A 321 -39.10 -5.60 8.89
N TRP A 322 -39.40 -6.57 8.03
CA TRP A 322 -39.20 -7.98 8.34
C TRP A 322 -37.75 -8.31 8.66
N GLN A 323 -36.82 -7.86 7.82
CA GLN A 323 -35.40 -8.14 8.03
C GLN A 323 -34.80 -7.34 9.19
N CYS A 324 -35.17 -6.06 9.32
CA CYS A 324 -34.45 -5.16 10.23
C CYS A 324 -35.08 -5.04 11.64
N SER A 325 -36.33 -5.48 11.84
CA SER A 325 -37.00 -5.32 13.14
C SER A 325 -36.57 -6.32 14.21
N GLY A 326 -35.96 -7.45 13.82
CA GLY A 326 -35.58 -8.53 14.72
C GLY A 326 -36.74 -9.42 15.19
N PHE A 327 -37.97 -9.18 14.72
CA PHE A 327 -39.12 -10.06 15.01
C PHE A 327 -39.16 -11.32 14.15
N TYR A 328 -38.41 -11.35 13.05
CA TYR A 328 -38.43 -12.44 12.08
C TYR A 328 -37.04 -13.06 11.93
N VAL A 329 -37.01 -14.34 11.56
CA VAL A 329 -35.77 -15.06 11.30
C VAL A 329 -35.32 -14.76 9.87
N GLU A 330 -34.06 -14.35 9.69
CA GLU A 330 -33.50 -13.96 8.39
C GLU A 330 -33.76 -15.00 7.30
N GLU A 331 -33.49 -16.28 7.56
CA GLU A 331 -33.66 -17.38 6.58
C GLU A 331 -35.09 -17.50 6.05
N SER A 332 -36.08 -17.09 6.84
CA SER A 332 -37.50 -17.11 6.43
C SER A 332 -37.88 -15.92 5.56
N VAL A 333 -37.20 -14.79 5.74
CA VAL A 333 -37.44 -13.53 5.01
C VAL A 333 -36.64 -13.50 3.71
N LEU A 334 -35.39 -13.96 3.77
CA LEU A 334 -34.40 -13.96 2.69
C LEU A 334 -33.97 -15.40 2.38
N PRO A 335 -34.85 -16.28 1.83
CA PRO A 335 -34.48 -17.68 1.57
C PRO A 335 -33.45 -17.87 0.45
N SER A 336 -33.22 -16.86 -0.40
CA SER A 336 -32.31 -16.94 -1.54
C SER A 336 -31.43 -15.70 -1.69
N ASP A 337 -30.28 -15.87 -2.35
CA ASP A 337 -29.35 -14.77 -2.65
C ASP A 337 -29.98 -13.65 -3.49
N ALA A 338 -30.93 -13.99 -4.37
CA ALA A 338 -31.67 -13.00 -5.15
C ALA A 338 -32.46 -12.04 -4.24
N LEU A 339 -33.10 -12.58 -3.20
CA LEU A 339 -33.84 -11.77 -2.23
C LEU A 339 -32.91 -10.96 -1.30
N VAL A 340 -31.71 -11.47 -1.01
CA VAL A 340 -30.68 -10.68 -0.30
C VAL A 340 -30.27 -9.46 -1.13
N TYR A 341 -30.07 -9.63 -2.45
CA TYR A 341 -29.76 -8.52 -3.35
C TYR A 341 -30.91 -7.51 -3.45
N ASP A 342 -32.14 -7.98 -3.63
CA ASP A 342 -33.33 -7.13 -3.68
C ASP A 342 -33.50 -6.35 -2.36
N PHE A 343 -33.27 -7.01 -1.22
CA PHE A 343 -33.29 -6.39 0.10
C PHE A 343 -32.25 -5.27 0.22
N LEU A 344 -30.99 -5.52 -0.15
CA LEU A 344 -29.93 -4.49 -0.08
C LEU A 344 -30.21 -3.31 -1.01
N SER A 345 -30.85 -3.55 -2.15
CA SER A 345 -31.27 -2.50 -3.08
C SER A 345 -32.40 -1.64 -2.51
N ILE A 346 -33.33 -2.25 -1.76
CA ILE A 346 -34.36 -1.50 -1.03
C ILE A 346 -33.74 -0.78 0.17
N TYR A 347 -32.79 -1.40 0.87
CA TYR A 347 -32.05 -0.76 1.96
C TYR A 347 -31.34 0.51 1.48
N GLU A 348 -30.63 0.44 0.33
CA GLU A 348 -29.99 1.59 -0.31
C GLU A 348 -30.92 2.80 -0.41
N LYS A 349 -32.16 2.57 -0.85
CA LYS A 349 -33.18 3.61 -1.05
C LYS A 349 -33.65 4.26 0.24
N TYR A 350 -33.74 3.51 1.35
CA TYR A 350 -34.33 4.01 2.60
C TYR A 350 -33.31 4.21 3.74
N ARG A 351 -32.03 3.86 3.55
CA ARG A 351 -31.01 3.84 4.62
C ARG A 351 -30.96 5.15 5.40
N ASP A 352 -31.08 6.29 4.73
CA ASP A 352 -30.99 7.62 5.36
C ASP A 352 -32.12 7.91 6.34
N ALA A 353 -33.28 7.29 6.14
CA ALA A 353 -34.43 7.40 7.04
C ALA A 353 -34.39 6.36 8.18
N LEU A 354 -33.52 5.35 8.12
CA LEU A 354 -33.40 4.29 9.11
C LEU A 354 -32.55 4.68 10.32
N THR A 355 -32.88 4.07 11.46
CA THR A 355 -32.12 4.17 12.71
C THR A 355 -30.84 3.33 12.62
N ASP A 356 -29.79 3.68 13.36
CA ASP A 356 -28.55 2.89 13.40
C ASP A 356 -28.79 1.42 13.74
N ASP A 357 -29.75 1.10 14.61
CA ASP A 357 -30.06 -0.30 14.96
C ASP A 357 -30.69 -1.06 13.78
N TYR A 358 -31.54 -0.39 12.99
CA TYR A 358 -32.10 -0.97 11.76
C TYR A 358 -31.02 -1.15 10.69
N ARG A 359 -30.08 -0.20 10.58
CA ARG A 359 -28.94 -0.27 9.66
C ARG A 359 -27.98 -1.40 10.00
N LYS A 360 -27.65 -1.58 11.30
CA LYS A 360 -26.87 -2.76 11.77
C LYS A 360 -27.56 -4.07 11.41
N GLN A 361 -28.87 -4.17 11.67
CA GLN A 361 -29.62 -5.40 11.39
C GLN A 361 -29.69 -5.72 9.89
N ALA A 362 -29.68 -4.70 9.02
CA ALA A 362 -29.65 -4.90 7.58
C ALA A 362 -28.43 -5.73 7.15
N TYR A 363 -27.24 -5.42 7.65
CA TYR A 363 -26.02 -6.14 7.28
C TYR A 363 -25.92 -7.58 7.83
N LYS A 364 -26.77 -7.97 8.78
CA LYS A 364 -26.77 -9.35 9.31
C LYS A 364 -27.18 -10.39 8.28
N CYS A 365 -27.85 -10.01 7.19
CA CYS A 365 -28.11 -10.94 6.09
C CYS A 365 -26.81 -11.54 5.51
N LEU A 366 -25.67 -10.85 5.66
CA LEU A 366 -24.37 -11.33 5.20
C LEU A 366 -23.76 -12.39 6.13
N GLU A 367 -24.18 -12.47 7.40
CA GLU A 367 -23.68 -13.49 8.35
C GLU A 367 -23.92 -14.91 7.87
N ARG A 368 -24.93 -15.12 7.02
CA ARG A 368 -25.24 -16.44 6.45
C ARG A 368 -24.06 -17.04 5.69
N TYR A 369 -23.27 -16.21 5.01
CA TYR A 369 -22.11 -16.64 4.22
C TYR A 369 -20.96 -17.04 5.14
N SER A 370 -20.79 -16.31 6.25
CA SER A 370 -19.87 -16.68 7.32
C SER A 370 -20.28 -18.00 7.97
N LYS A 371 -21.54 -18.18 8.36
CA LYS A 371 -22.04 -19.41 9.01
C LYS A 371 -21.93 -20.62 8.08
N ALA A 372 -22.30 -20.45 6.82
CA ALA A 372 -22.25 -21.52 5.81
C ALA A 372 -20.82 -21.78 5.27
N HIS A 373 -19.84 -20.95 5.61
CA HIS A 373 -18.48 -20.99 5.05
C HIS A 373 -18.48 -20.92 3.51
N THR A 374 -19.38 -20.12 2.95
CA THR A 374 -19.53 -19.92 1.50
C THR A 374 -19.12 -18.50 1.10
N PRO A 375 -18.67 -18.29 -0.15
CA PRO A 375 -18.36 -16.95 -0.63
C PRO A 375 -19.64 -16.12 -0.80
N ILE A 376 -19.56 -14.83 -0.49
CA ILE A 376 -20.58 -13.85 -0.83
C ILE A 376 -20.73 -13.80 -2.35
N PRO A 377 -21.94 -13.98 -2.90
CA PRO A 377 -22.20 -13.88 -4.33
C PRO A 377 -21.72 -12.53 -4.90
N PRO A 378 -21.13 -12.50 -6.13
CA PRO A 378 -20.52 -11.30 -6.68
C PRO A 378 -21.44 -10.07 -6.71
N ALA A 379 -22.70 -10.22 -7.12
CA ALA A 379 -23.66 -9.12 -7.19
C ALA A 379 -23.99 -8.53 -5.80
N ILE A 380 -24.01 -9.36 -4.76
CA ILE A 380 -24.23 -8.93 -3.38
C ILE A 380 -22.98 -8.23 -2.84
N PHE A 381 -21.79 -8.75 -3.17
CA PHE A 381 -20.54 -8.13 -2.78
C PHE A 381 -20.35 -6.76 -3.43
N GLU A 382 -20.63 -6.61 -4.73
CA GLU A 382 -20.62 -5.31 -5.41
C GLU A 382 -21.59 -4.31 -4.76
N LYS A 383 -22.77 -4.78 -4.33
CA LYS A 383 -23.73 -3.96 -3.60
C LYS A 383 -23.21 -3.54 -2.22
N LEU A 384 -22.53 -4.44 -1.49
CA LEU A 384 -21.84 -4.10 -0.25
C LEU A 384 -20.77 -3.03 -0.47
N GLU A 385 -19.95 -3.15 -1.52
CA GLU A 385 -18.91 -2.18 -1.86
C GLU A 385 -19.47 -0.78 -2.16
N GLN A 386 -20.66 -0.70 -2.75
CA GLN A 386 -21.36 0.56 -3.00
C GLN A 386 -21.94 1.16 -1.72
N LEU A 387 -22.52 0.34 -0.85
CA LEU A 387 -23.22 0.80 0.34
C LEU A 387 -22.29 1.23 1.47
N TYR A 388 -21.22 0.47 1.68
CA TYR A 388 -20.35 0.58 2.84
C TYR A 388 -19.71 1.97 3.06
N PRO A 389 -19.14 2.66 2.05
CA PRO A 389 -18.39 3.91 2.26
C PRO A 389 -19.21 5.05 2.88
N ASP A 390 -20.51 5.11 2.57
CA ASP A 390 -21.39 6.21 2.97
C ASP A 390 -22.34 5.85 4.12
N ASP A 391 -22.22 4.65 4.70
CA ASP A 391 -23.10 4.23 5.78
C ASP A 391 -22.68 4.76 7.16
N SER A 392 -23.56 4.61 8.14
CA SER A 392 -23.32 4.95 9.54
C SER A 392 -22.19 4.08 10.12
N VAL A 393 -21.34 4.68 10.97
CA VAL A 393 -20.23 3.97 11.65
C VAL A 393 -20.68 2.65 12.31
N PRO A 394 -21.82 2.58 13.02
CA PRO A 394 -22.24 1.32 13.62
C PRO A 394 -22.63 0.25 12.60
N ALA A 395 -23.20 0.62 11.45
CA ALA A 395 -23.55 -0.32 10.39
C ALA A 395 -22.31 -0.80 9.63
N LYS A 396 -21.38 0.11 9.32
CA LYS A 396 -20.07 -0.24 8.76
C LYS A 396 -19.35 -1.26 9.63
N ARG A 397 -19.34 -1.06 10.95
CA ARG A 397 -18.75 -2.00 11.90
C ARG A 397 -19.36 -3.40 11.79
N THR A 398 -20.69 -3.52 11.73
CA THR A 398 -21.34 -4.84 11.56
C THR A 398 -20.99 -5.48 10.21
N ALA A 399 -20.98 -4.72 9.13
CA ALA A 399 -20.58 -5.22 7.82
C ALA A 399 -19.11 -5.71 7.83
N LEU A 400 -18.22 -4.94 8.45
CA LEU A 400 -16.82 -5.26 8.57
C LEU A 400 -16.56 -6.47 9.46
N GLU A 401 -17.29 -6.63 10.57
CA GLU A 401 -17.24 -7.84 11.42
C GLU A 401 -17.56 -9.11 10.61
N VAL A 402 -18.55 -9.02 9.70
CA VAL A 402 -18.85 -10.13 8.78
C VAL A 402 -17.74 -10.36 7.77
N VAL A 403 -17.21 -9.29 7.15
CA VAL A 403 -16.08 -9.36 6.20
C VAL A 403 -14.85 -10.01 6.84
N LEU A 404 -14.49 -9.57 8.05
CA LEU A 404 -13.35 -10.09 8.80
C LEU A 404 -13.56 -11.55 9.20
N HIS A 405 -14.81 -11.98 9.48
CA HIS A 405 -15.08 -13.39 9.74
C HIS A 405 -14.93 -14.27 8.48
N ILE A 406 -15.32 -13.75 7.31
CA ILE A 406 -15.25 -14.50 6.04
C ILE A 406 -13.81 -14.51 5.48
N ILE A 407 -12.97 -13.52 5.79
CA ILE A 407 -11.58 -13.45 5.27
C ILE A 407 -10.74 -14.68 5.67
N HIS A 408 -11.13 -15.40 6.71
CA HIS A 408 -10.51 -16.66 7.09
C HIS A 408 -10.72 -17.78 6.05
N THR A 409 -11.78 -17.71 5.25
CA THR A 409 -12.07 -18.68 4.18
C THR A 409 -11.21 -18.40 2.93
N ASP A 410 -10.68 -19.45 2.31
CA ASP A 410 -9.80 -19.32 1.14
C ASP A 410 -10.53 -18.78 -0.10
N LEU A 411 -11.87 -18.80 -0.13
CA LEU A 411 -12.68 -18.54 -1.31
C LEU A 411 -12.81 -17.05 -1.68
N MET A 412 -12.63 -16.11 -0.73
CA MET A 412 -12.78 -14.65 -0.98
C MET A 412 -11.65 -13.80 -0.42
N ARG A 413 -10.58 -14.40 0.12
CA ARG A 413 -9.58 -13.68 0.91
C ARG A 413 -8.98 -12.47 0.19
N GLU A 414 -8.63 -12.59 -1.09
CA GLU A 414 -8.07 -11.48 -1.89
C GLU A 414 -9.06 -10.32 -2.07
N LYS A 415 -10.31 -10.62 -2.45
CA LYS A 415 -11.33 -9.58 -2.67
C LYS A 415 -11.69 -8.85 -1.38
N LEU A 416 -11.81 -9.59 -0.28
CA LEU A 416 -12.09 -9.02 1.04
C LEU A 416 -10.91 -8.18 1.55
N PHE A 417 -9.68 -8.63 1.32
CA PHE A 417 -8.50 -7.85 1.67
C PHE A 417 -8.39 -6.57 0.83
N ALA A 418 -8.68 -6.63 -0.47
CA ALA A 418 -8.73 -5.44 -1.33
C ALA A 418 -9.80 -4.44 -0.87
N PHE A 419 -10.97 -4.93 -0.46
CA PHE A 419 -12.04 -4.12 0.14
C PHE A 419 -11.59 -3.43 1.44
N ILE A 420 -10.93 -4.17 2.35
CA ILE A 420 -10.39 -3.60 3.59
C ILE A 420 -9.38 -2.50 3.26
N ARG A 421 -8.40 -2.79 2.40
CA ARG A 421 -7.35 -1.84 2.02
C ARG A 421 -7.93 -0.55 1.42
N LYS A 422 -8.95 -0.67 0.57
CA LYS A 422 -9.60 0.48 -0.08
C LYS A 422 -10.31 1.41 0.91
N ASN A 423 -10.88 0.86 1.99
CA ASN A 423 -11.69 1.64 2.92
C ASN A 423 -10.94 2.02 4.21
N TYR A 424 -9.80 1.39 4.51
CA TYR A 424 -9.08 1.54 5.78
C TYR A 424 -8.86 3.00 6.19
N ASP A 425 -8.40 3.86 5.28
CA ASP A 425 -8.11 5.27 5.61
C ASP A 425 -9.34 6.07 6.05
N THR A 426 -10.52 5.67 5.60
CA THR A 426 -11.81 6.31 5.93
C THR A 426 -12.39 5.84 7.27
N GLU A 427 -11.77 4.82 7.89
CA GLU A 427 -12.26 4.24 9.14
C GLU A 427 -11.83 5.02 10.38
N THR A 428 -12.63 4.87 11.44
CA THR A 428 -12.29 5.38 12.78
C THR A 428 -11.05 4.68 13.36
N PRO A 429 -10.26 5.33 14.24
CA PRO A 429 -9.09 4.71 14.87
C PRO A 429 -9.39 3.39 15.58
N GLU A 430 -10.55 3.27 16.22
CA GLU A 430 -10.97 2.04 16.90
C GLU A 430 -11.20 0.89 15.92
N VAL A 431 -11.79 1.19 14.76
CA VAL A 431 -12.04 0.19 13.70
C VAL A 431 -10.74 -0.20 13.01
N LYS A 432 -9.84 0.76 12.73
CA LYS A 432 -8.49 0.48 12.20
C LYS A 432 -7.73 -0.51 13.07
N ALA A 433 -7.75 -0.30 14.39
CA ALA A 433 -7.14 -1.20 15.35
C ALA A 433 -7.73 -2.62 15.30
N ILE A 434 -9.06 -2.75 15.18
CA ILE A 434 -9.74 -4.06 15.05
C ILE A 434 -9.34 -4.75 13.76
N ILE A 435 -9.33 -4.03 12.63
CA ILE A 435 -8.89 -4.56 11.32
C ILE A 435 -7.49 -5.13 11.45
N SER A 436 -6.55 -4.35 11.98
CA SER A 436 -5.17 -4.76 12.11
C SER A 436 -4.99 -5.96 13.04
N GLU A 437 -5.69 -5.99 14.18
CA GLU A 437 -5.70 -7.15 15.09
C GLU A 437 -6.25 -8.41 14.38
N ASP A 438 -7.35 -8.32 13.64
CA ASP A 438 -7.93 -9.46 12.93
C ASP A 438 -7.09 -9.92 11.73
N LEU A 439 -6.43 -8.99 11.02
CA LEU A 439 -5.47 -9.34 9.96
C LEU A 439 -4.30 -10.17 10.49
N THR A 440 -3.88 -9.97 11.76
CA THR A 440 -2.87 -10.87 12.37
C THR A 440 -3.36 -12.31 12.49
N ARG A 441 -4.67 -12.53 12.62
CA ARG A 441 -5.24 -13.86 12.72
C ARG A 441 -5.21 -14.58 11.40
N VAL A 442 -5.33 -13.90 10.26
CA VAL A 442 -5.19 -14.48 8.90
C VAL A 442 -3.75 -14.50 8.37
N PHE A 443 -2.79 -13.98 9.14
CA PHE A 443 -1.36 -14.04 8.81
C PHE A 443 -0.79 -15.46 9.05
N TYR A 444 -1.25 -16.46 8.28
CA TYR A 444 -0.74 -17.84 8.27
C TYR A 444 -0.85 -18.48 6.88
N GLY A 445 -0.02 -19.48 6.58
CA GLY A 445 -0.21 -20.35 5.40
C GLY A 445 0.27 -19.80 4.05
N GLY A 446 1.18 -18.81 4.02
CA GLY A 446 1.87 -18.34 2.81
C GLY A 446 1.05 -17.43 1.88
N PHE A 447 -0.27 -17.61 1.79
CA PHE A 447 -1.16 -16.82 0.92
C PHE A 447 -1.54 -15.48 1.58
N LEU A 448 -1.40 -14.36 0.85
CA LEU A 448 -1.58 -12.96 1.31
C LEU A 448 -0.62 -12.44 2.40
N GLN A 449 0.31 -13.26 2.91
CA GLN A 449 1.24 -12.81 3.96
C GLN A 449 2.11 -11.63 3.50
N SER A 450 2.49 -11.62 2.22
CA SER A 450 3.27 -10.52 1.64
C SER A 450 2.48 -9.22 1.58
N GLU A 451 1.22 -9.26 1.15
CA GLU A 451 0.37 -8.06 1.09
C GLU A 451 -0.05 -7.59 2.48
N ILE A 452 -0.36 -8.49 3.41
CA ILE A 452 -0.67 -8.12 4.80
C ILE A 452 0.55 -7.51 5.49
N LEU A 453 1.75 -8.06 5.25
CA LEU A 453 2.97 -7.49 5.80
C LEU A 453 3.23 -6.08 5.25
N GLN A 454 3.04 -5.86 3.95
CA GLN A 454 3.12 -4.52 3.37
C GLN A 454 2.05 -3.59 3.96
N PHE A 455 0.84 -4.09 4.21
CA PHE A 455 -0.20 -3.32 4.85
C PHE A 455 0.17 -2.93 6.30
N PHE A 456 0.82 -3.82 7.05
CA PHE A 456 1.34 -3.46 8.37
C PHE A 456 2.46 -2.43 8.25
N ASP A 457 3.42 -2.61 7.34
CA ASP A 457 4.50 -1.67 7.04
C ASP A 457 3.97 -0.24 6.79
N ASP A 458 2.94 -0.13 5.94
CA ASP A 458 2.34 1.16 5.57
C ASP A 458 1.64 1.88 6.76
N ASN A 459 1.16 1.15 7.78
CA ASN A 459 0.25 1.68 8.80
C ASN A 459 0.75 1.56 10.25
N PHE A 460 1.81 0.80 10.50
CA PHE A 460 2.21 0.36 11.85
C PHE A 460 2.41 1.51 12.83
N ASP A 461 3.08 2.59 12.42
CA ASP A 461 3.40 3.71 13.31
C ASP A 461 2.18 4.52 13.74
N SER A 462 1.08 4.45 12.97
CA SER A 462 -0.19 5.11 13.29
C SER A 462 -1.07 4.32 14.25
N GLU A 463 -0.76 3.03 14.45
CA GLU A 463 -1.58 2.13 15.26
C GLU A 463 -1.38 2.33 16.77
N PRO A 464 -2.44 2.11 17.59
CA PRO A 464 -2.31 2.11 19.04
C PRO A 464 -1.26 1.09 19.52
N GLU A 465 -0.57 1.39 20.62
CA GLU A 465 0.49 0.53 21.17
C GLU A 465 0.03 -0.92 21.41
N LYS A 466 -1.20 -1.10 21.89
CA LYS A 466 -1.81 -2.42 22.08
C LYS A 466 -1.88 -3.21 20.76
N THR A 467 -2.30 -2.56 19.67
CA THR A 467 -2.40 -3.18 18.34
C THR A 467 -1.02 -3.46 17.77
N ARG A 468 -0.07 -2.52 17.92
CA ARG A 468 1.34 -2.74 17.55
C ARG A 468 1.94 -3.94 18.27
N ASN A 469 1.61 -4.17 19.53
CA ASN A 469 2.03 -5.37 20.28
C ASN A 469 1.49 -6.68 19.68
N VAL A 470 0.22 -6.68 19.22
CA VAL A 470 -0.40 -7.86 18.60
C VAL A 470 0.25 -8.16 17.25
N ILE A 471 0.44 -7.13 16.41
CA ILE A 471 1.14 -7.25 15.12
C ILE A 471 2.56 -7.79 15.33
N LEU A 472 3.34 -7.12 16.18
CA LEU A 472 4.73 -7.50 16.44
C LEU A 472 4.84 -8.94 16.95
N HIS A 473 3.97 -9.34 17.89
CA HIS A 473 3.96 -10.72 18.39
C HIS A 473 3.72 -11.73 17.26
N LYS A 474 2.77 -11.45 16.37
CA LYS A 474 2.47 -12.35 15.24
C LYS A 474 3.63 -12.43 14.24
N LEU A 475 4.28 -11.31 13.94
CA LEU A 475 5.44 -11.26 13.06
C LEU A 475 6.62 -12.04 13.63
N LEU A 476 6.92 -11.86 14.93
CA LEU A 476 7.99 -12.58 15.62
C LEU A 476 7.71 -14.10 15.67
N LEU A 477 6.47 -14.53 15.87
CA LEU A 477 6.09 -15.95 15.78
C LEU A 477 6.29 -16.53 14.37
N SER A 478 6.19 -15.69 13.34
CA SER A 478 6.25 -16.10 11.93
C SER A 478 7.63 -15.91 11.31
N ILE A 479 8.61 -15.39 12.07
CA ILE A 479 9.90 -14.91 11.54
C ILE A 479 10.73 -16.00 10.86
N ARG A 480 10.57 -17.28 11.24
CA ARG A 480 11.25 -18.42 10.56
C ARG A 480 10.59 -18.83 9.24
N THR A 481 9.49 -18.21 8.83
CA THR A 481 8.80 -18.58 7.59
C THR A 481 9.59 -18.07 6.38
N PRO A 482 10.17 -18.93 5.51
CA PRO A 482 11.14 -18.50 4.50
C PRO A 482 10.62 -17.45 3.51
N ALA A 483 9.33 -17.50 3.17
CA ALA A 483 8.70 -16.60 2.20
C ALA A 483 8.59 -15.14 2.68
N VAL A 484 8.56 -14.91 4.00
CA VAL A 484 8.37 -13.56 4.59
C VAL A 484 9.50 -13.16 5.53
N GLN A 485 10.43 -14.07 5.82
CA GLN A 485 11.56 -13.87 6.72
C GLN A 485 12.31 -12.55 6.44
N GLU A 486 12.67 -12.30 5.18
CA GLU A 486 13.42 -11.09 4.81
C GLU A 486 12.63 -9.80 5.07
N ARG A 487 11.35 -9.82 4.70
CA ARG A 487 10.46 -8.67 4.85
C ARG A 487 10.14 -8.39 6.32
N ILE A 488 10.02 -9.43 7.15
CA ILE A 488 9.82 -9.26 8.60
C ILE A 488 11.05 -8.60 9.22
N VAL A 489 12.27 -9.02 8.86
CA VAL A 489 13.47 -8.38 9.41
C VAL A 489 13.61 -6.93 8.90
N SER A 490 13.29 -6.66 7.62
CA SER A 490 13.24 -5.28 7.11
C SER A 490 12.25 -4.43 7.90
N PHE A 491 11.02 -4.91 8.08
CA PHE A 491 10.00 -4.24 8.87
C PHE A 491 10.48 -3.91 10.30
N LEU A 492 11.18 -4.85 10.95
CA LEU A 492 11.76 -4.61 12.28
C LEU A 492 12.88 -3.55 12.25
N ASP A 493 13.65 -3.47 11.17
CA ASP A 493 14.71 -2.46 10.97
C ASP A 493 14.10 -1.07 10.73
N ASP A 494 13.12 -1.00 9.84
CA ASP A 494 12.48 0.23 9.36
C ASP A 494 11.67 0.92 10.48
N HIS A 495 10.93 0.15 11.29
CA HIS A 495 10.14 0.67 12.41
C HIS A 495 10.86 0.63 13.77
N TYR A 496 12.14 0.29 13.84
CA TYR A 496 12.84 0.07 15.11
C TYR A 496 12.73 1.26 16.08
N ASP A 497 12.90 2.49 15.56
CA ASP A 497 12.90 3.71 16.36
C ASP A 497 11.50 4.06 16.91
N SER A 498 10.41 3.53 16.33
CA SER A 498 9.04 3.72 16.81
C SER A 498 8.60 2.71 17.88
N LEU A 499 9.37 1.63 18.07
CA LEU A 499 9.05 0.56 19.02
C LEU A 499 9.17 1.05 20.48
N ALA A 500 8.18 0.69 21.28
CA ALA A 500 8.22 0.86 22.73
C ALA A 500 9.30 -0.04 23.38
N TRP A 501 9.73 0.30 24.58
CA TRP A 501 10.78 -0.46 25.28
C TRP A 501 10.44 -1.96 25.44
N GLU A 502 9.21 -2.28 25.83
CA GLU A 502 8.78 -3.69 25.99
C GLU A 502 8.78 -4.45 24.65
N GLN A 503 8.47 -3.77 23.55
CA GLN A 503 8.50 -4.32 22.20
C GLN A 503 9.94 -4.62 21.79
N LYS A 504 10.86 -3.68 22.00
CA LYS A 504 12.30 -3.87 21.74
C LYS A 504 12.83 -5.07 22.52
N VAL A 505 12.54 -5.16 23.82
CA VAL A 505 12.95 -6.31 24.65
C VAL A 505 12.47 -7.64 24.07
N ARG A 506 11.24 -7.72 23.55
CA ARG A 506 10.75 -8.94 22.87
C ARG A 506 11.50 -9.23 21.58
N VAL A 507 11.78 -8.22 20.74
CA VAL A 507 12.57 -8.40 19.51
C VAL A 507 13.94 -8.98 19.84
N TYR A 508 14.64 -8.43 20.84
CA TYR A 508 15.93 -8.97 21.28
C TYR A 508 15.81 -10.37 21.89
N ALA A 509 14.79 -10.63 22.70
CA ALA A 509 14.56 -11.96 23.27
C ALA A 509 14.38 -13.01 22.17
N THR A 510 13.50 -12.75 21.20
CA THR A 510 13.30 -13.62 20.02
C THR A 510 14.58 -13.73 19.21
N ALA A 511 15.29 -12.63 18.96
CA ALA A 511 16.54 -12.69 18.21
C ALA A 511 17.60 -13.58 18.89
N MET A 512 17.73 -13.47 20.21
CA MET A 512 18.64 -14.31 21.00
C MET A 512 18.24 -15.79 20.99
N GLU A 513 16.94 -16.11 20.92
CA GLU A 513 16.47 -17.49 20.77
C GLU A 513 16.80 -18.09 19.40
N MET A 514 16.83 -17.27 18.35
CA MET A 514 17.05 -17.73 16.97
C MET A 514 18.53 -17.85 16.58
N ILE A 515 19.41 -16.99 17.10
CA ILE A 515 20.85 -16.97 16.75
C ILE A 515 21.58 -18.32 16.90
N PRO A 516 21.33 -19.15 17.94
CA PRO A 516 22.00 -20.44 18.11
C PRO A 516 21.76 -21.47 17.00
N GLU A 517 20.79 -21.22 16.12
CA GLU A 517 20.46 -22.07 14.97
C GLU A 517 21.47 -21.93 13.82
N CYS A 518 22.24 -20.84 13.78
CA CYS A 518 23.33 -20.60 12.83
C CYS A 518 22.92 -20.68 11.34
N ASP A 519 21.69 -20.24 11.04
CA ASP A 519 21.10 -20.24 9.70
C ASP A 519 21.07 -18.83 9.07
N ARG A 520 20.42 -18.72 7.91
CA ARG A 520 20.26 -17.43 7.21
C ARG A 520 19.55 -16.38 8.07
N LEU A 521 18.56 -16.78 8.88
CA LEU A 521 17.84 -15.87 9.78
C LEU A 521 18.77 -15.33 10.86
N SER A 522 19.60 -16.20 11.42
CA SER A 522 20.61 -15.84 12.43
C SER A 522 21.50 -14.70 11.91
N SER A 523 22.01 -14.81 10.68
CA SER A 523 22.82 -13.75 10.05
C SER A 523 22.08 -12.42 9.95
N MET A 524 20.81 -12.44 9.55
CA MET A 524 20.00 -11.24 9.41
C MET A 524 19.72 -10.55 10.76
N LEU A 525 19.42 -11.35 11.78
CA LEU A 525 19.17 -10.85 13.14
C LEU A 525 20.44 -10.30 13.79
N ILE A 526 21.61 -10.89 13.54
CA ILE A 526 22.91 -10.36 13.96
C ILE A 526 23.12 -8.96 13.38
N TRP A 527 22.83 -8.75 12.09
CA TRP A 527 22.91 -7.44 11.46
C TRP A 527 21.93 -6.42 12.06
N LEU A 528 20.68 -6.83 12.28
CA LEU A 528 19.66 -6.00 12.93
C LEU A 528 20.12 -5.55 14.33
N ILE A 529 20.66 -6.48 15.13
CA ILE A 529 21.18 -6.18 16.47
C ILE A 529 22.35 -5.21 16.38
N ASN A 530 23.35 -5.50 15.54
CA ASN A 530 24.55 -4.66 15.40
C ASN A 530 24.21 -3.22 15.00
N ARG A 531 23.16 -3.03 14.20
CA ARG A 531 22.71 -1.72 13.74
C ARG A 531 22.13 -0.85 14.85
N HIS A 532 21.39 -1.45 15.78
CA HIS A 532 20.56 -0.69 16.72
C HIS A 532 20.98 -0.77 18.19
N ILE A 533 21.60 -1.88 18.62
CA ILE A 533 21.83 -2.15 20.05
C ILE A 533 22.67 -1.09 20.76
N THR A 534 23.54 -0.38 20.06
CA THR A 534 24.39 0.67 20.63
C THR A 534 23.60 1.89 21.11
N LYS A 535 22.36 2.07 20.65
CA LYS A 535 21.44 3.13 21.09
C LYS A 535 20.68 2.75 22.38
N GLU A 536 20.75 1.49 22.81
CA GLU A 536 19.89 0.94 23.85
C GLU A 536 20.49 1.04 25.27
N ARG A 537 19.68 0.71 26.28
CA ARG A 537 20.07 0.79 27.69
C ARG A 537 21.18 -0.21 28.02
N GLU A 538 22.12 0.20 28.87
CA GLU A 538 23.30 -0.59 29.26
C GLU A 538 22.96 -2.00 29.80
N GLU A 539 21.82 -2.15 30.48
CA GLU A 539 21.31 -3.43 30.97
C GLU A 539 21.11 -4.45 29.83
N LEU A 540 20.57 -4.01 28.69
CA LEU A 540 20.31 -4.85 27.53
C LEU A 540 21.61 -5.21 26.81
N LEU A 541 22.54 -4.24 26.68
CA LEU A 541 23.88 -4.49 26.13
C LEU A 541 24.58 -5.60 26.92
N LYS A 542 24.60 -5.50 28.25
CA LYS A 542 25.16 -6.53 29.14
C LYS A 542 24.46 -7.88 28.95
N THR A 543 23.13 -7.90 28.93
CA THR A 543 22.36 -9.13 28.76
C THR A 543 22.69 -9.83 27.44
N VAL A 544 22.74 -9.09 26.33
CA VAL A 544 23.08 -9.63 25.00
C VAL A 544 24.53 -10.14 24.98
N SER A 545 25.49 -9.37 25.49
CA SER A 545 26.89 -9.81 25.57
C SER A 545 27.06 -11.09 26.40
N SER A 546 26.38 -11.20 27.56
CA SER A 546 26.41 -12.40 28.39
C SER A 546 25.82 -13.61 27.68
N LYS A 547 24.66 -13.47 27.03
CA LYS A 547 24.05 -14.58 26.25
C LYS A 547 24.94 -15.05 25.11
N ILE A 548 25.59 -14.14 24.39
CA ILE A 548 26.51 -14.50 23.29
C ILE A 548 27.71 -15.29 23.82
N ALA A 549 28.26 -14.91 24.98
CA ALA A 549 29.32 -15.67 25.62
C ALA A 549 28.86 -17.09 26.00
N GLU A 550 27.65 -17.23 26.53
CA GLU A 550 27.04 -18.53 26.84
C GLU A 550 26.82 -19.37 25.58
N TYR A 551 26.24 -18.79 24.52
CA TYR A 551 25.98 -19.48 23.27
C TYR A 551 27.27 -19.93 22.58
N LEU A 552 28.32 -19.11 22.57
CA LEU A 552 29.62 -19.54 22.05
C LEU A 552 30.20 -20.69 22.88
N ALA A 553 30.17 -20.61 24.21
CA ALA A 553 30.66 -21.70 25.06
C ALA A 553 29.87 -23.02 24.86
N GLN A 554 28.59 -22.93 24.48
CA GLN A 554 27.75 -24.09 24.16
C GLN A 554 27.97 -24.60 22.72
N ASP A 555 28.08 -23.70 21.74
CA ASP A 555 28.27 -24.04 20.33
C ASP A 555 29.54 -24.87 20.19
N TYR A 556 30.63 -24.47 20.88
CA TYR A 556 31.92 -25.19 20.92
C TYR A 556 31.91 -26.58 21.58
N LYS A 557 30.75 -27.06 22.06
CA LYS A 557 30.56 -28.47 22.48
C LYS A 557 29.95 -29.35 21.38
N ARG A 558 29.46 -28.77 20.29
CA ARG A 558 28.84 -29.47 19.15
C ARG A 558 29.91 -30.09 18.23
N GLU A 559 29.55 -30.87 17.21
CA GLU A 559 30.54 -31.35 16.22
C GLU A 559 30.86 -30.30 15.14
N MET A 560 29.90 -29.42 14.84
CA MET A 560 30.07 -28.29 13.91
C MET A 560 29.78 -26.98 14.65
N HIS A 561 30.75 -26.07 14.65
CA HIS A 561 30.69 -24.78 15.33
C HIS A 561 30.63 -23.66 14.29
N MET A 562 29.42 -23.13 14.03
CA MET A 562 29.17 -22.14 12.97
C MET A 562 28.87 -20.75 13.53
N LEU A 563 28.67 -20.62 14.85
CA LEU A 563 28.29 -19.34 15.46
C LEU A 563 29.43 -18.33 15.44
N LEU A 564 30.66 -18.75 15.76
CA LEU A 564 31.81 -17.85 15.76
C LEU A 564 32.07 -17.23 14.37
N PRO A 565 32.14 -18.00 13.27
CA PRO A 565 32.22 -17.42 11.93
C PRO A 565 31.13 -16.37 11.66
N LEU A 566 29.86 -16.68 11.97
CA LEU A 566 28.74 -15.76 11.73
C LEU A 566 28.90 -14.42 12.45
N LEU A 567 29.33 -14.44 13.71
CA LEU A 567 29.54 -13.23 14.51
C LEU A 567 30.77 -12.43 14.02
N VAL A 568 31.85 -13.11 13.65
CA VAL A 568 33.12 -12.48 13.24
C VAL A 568 33.05 -11.87 11.83
N TYR A 569 32.18 -12.38 10.96
CA TYR A 569 31.96 -11.82 9.62
C TYR A 569 30.91 -10.70 9.60
N ALA A 570 30.20 -10.44 10.70
CA ALA A 570 29.23 -9.36 10.83
C ALA A 570 29.75 -8.27 11.80
N PRO A 571 30.54 -7.29 11.30
CA PRO A 571 31.17 -6.29 12.17
C PRO A 571 30.13 -5.43 12.90
N GLY A 572 30.40 -5.14 14.17
CA GLY A 572 29.51 -4.34 15.03
C GLY A 572 29.62 -4.74 16.50
N PHE A 573 28.61 -4.40 17.28
CA PHE A 573 28.57 -4.63 18.73
C PHE A 573 28.81 -6.11 19.12
N LEU A 574 28.24 -7.05 18.38
CA LEU A 574 28.37 -8.48 18.70
C LEU A 574 29.80 -8.99 18.42
N ASP A 575 30.42 -8.57 17.33
CA ASP A 575 31.82 -8.84 17.02
C ASP A 575 32.74 -8.21 18.09
N ASP A 576 32.45 -6.99 18.55
CA ASP A 576 33.18 -6.36 19.66
C ASP A 576 33.09 -7.17 20.96
N ALA A 577 31.90 -7.68 21.28
CA ALA A 577 31.70 -8.53 22.44
C ALA A 577 32.52 -9.82 22.34
N VAL A 578 32.57 -10.44 21.15
CA VAL A 578 33.40 -11.62 20.87
C VAL A 578 34.88 -11.30 21.01
N ILE A 579 35.37 -10.20 20.43
CA ILE A 579 36.77 -9.78 20.54
C ILE A 579 37.16 -9.62 22.01
N ARG A 580 36.35 -8.89 22.80
CA ARG A 580 36.61 -8.69 24.23
C ARG A 580 36.66 -10.03 24.95
N LEU A 581 35.70 -10.93 24.71
CA LEU A 581 35.64 -12.23 25.35
C LEU A 581 36.87 -13.10 25.02
N VAL A 582 37.19 -13.23 23.73
CA VAL A 582 38.32 -14.05 23.23
C VAL A 582 39.66 -13.51 23.75
N MET A 583 39.87 -12.21 23.63
CA MET A 583 41.16 -11.58 23.93
C MET A 583 41.43 -11.41 25.43
N THR A 584 40.39 -11.31 26.26
CA THR A 584 40.58 -11.05 27.70
C THR A 584 40.35 -12.29 28.56
N HIS A 585 39.32 -13.08 28.29
CA HIS A 585 38.87 -14.17 29.17
C HIS A 585 39.22 -15.56 28.65
N TRP A 586 39.36 -15.73 27.34
CA TRP A 586 39.48 -17.03 26.68
C TRP A 586 40.81 -17.24 25.97
N LYS A 587 41.89 -16.61 26.47
CA LYS A 587 43.23 -16.59 25.86
C LYS A 587 43.79 -17.97 25.51
N ASP A 588 43.51 -19.00 26.32
CA ASP A 588 44.01 -20.36 26.11
C ASP A 588 42.92 -21.35 25.68
N SER A 589 41.79 -20.84 25.17
CA SER A 589 40.66 -21.68 24.74
C SER A 589 40.76 -22.13 23.28
N VAL A 590 40.06 -23.22 22.96
CA VAL A 590 39.82 -23.66 21.56
C VAL A 590 39.15 -22.56 20.73
N VAL A 591 38.31 -21.73 21.36
CA VAL A 591 37.64 -20.59 20.71
C VAL A 591 38.65 -19.54 20.24
N ASN A 592 39.70 -19.26 21.01
CA ASN A 592 40.75 -18.31 20.60
C ASN A 592 41.60 -18.86 19.44
N TYR A 593 41.90 -20.16 19.47
CA TYR A 593 42.58 -20.80 18.34
C TYR A 593 41.76 -20.67 17.05
N GLU A 594 40.46 -20.94 17.13
CA GLU A 594 39.56 -20.87 15.98
C GLU A 594 39.34 -19.42 15.51
N TYR A 595 39.22 -18.46 16.43
CA TYR A 595 39.21 -17.04 16.10
C TYR A 595 40.48 -16.61 15.36
N THR A 596 41.64 -17.06 15.82
CA THR A 596 42.93 -16.81 15.17
C THR A 596 42.97 -17.42 13.77
N ARG A 597 42.48 -18.65 13.61
CA ARG A 597 42.34 -19.30 12.28
C ARG A 597 41.46 -18.49 11.33
N LEU A 598 40.33 -17.95 11.82
CA LEU A 598 39.44 -17.08 11.04
C LEU A 598 40.09 -15.74 10.68
N LEU A 599 40.96 -15.20 11.55
CA LEU A 599 41.77 -14.02 11.22
C LEU A 599 42.84 -14.33 10.16
N ASP A 600 43.49 -15.48 10.25
CA ASP A 600 44.53 -15.93 9.31
C ASP A 600 43.97 -16.25 7.92
N ALA A 601 42.70 -16.64 7.82
CA ALA A 601 42.01 -16.85 6.55
C ALA A 601 41.71 -15.54 5.78
N ARG A 602 41.85 -14.37 6.41
CA ARG A 602 41.64 -13.07 5.75
C ARG A 602 42.85 -12.69 4.91
N SER A 603 42.67 -11.82 3.92
CA SER A 603 43.81 -11.24 3.20
C SER A 603 44.69 -10.44 4.16
N SER A 604 45.99 -10.34 3.86
CA SER A 604 46.99 -9.74 4.77
C SER A 604 46.61 -8.31 5.19
N PHE A 605 46.02 -7.52 4.27
CA PHE A 605 45.53 -6.17 4.56
C PHE A 605 44.26 -6.17 5.43
N GLN A 606 43.32 -7.09 5.18
CA GLN A 606 42.12 -7.22 6.02
C GLN A 606 42.49 -7.68 7.43
N LYS A 607 43.45 -8.60 7.56
CA LYS A 607 44.01 -9.03 8.85
C LYS A 607 44.67 -7.86 9.58
N ALA A 608 45.49 -7.07 8.90
CA ALA A 608 46.11 -5.87 9.48
C ALA A 608 45.06 -4.86 9.97
N LYS A 609 44.04 -4.55 9.15
CA LYS A 609 42.94 -3.66 9.54
C LYS A 609 42.16 -4.18 10.74
N LYS A 610 41.93 -5.50 10.81
CA LYS A 610 41.24 -6.13 11.95
C LYS A 610 42.09 -6.07 13.23
N LEU A 611 43.41 -6.24 13.14
CA LEU A 611 44.32 -6.10 14.29
C LEU A 611 44.40 -4.66 14.81
N MET A 612 44.43 -3.67 13.91
CA MET A 612 44.31 -2.25 14.28
C MET A 612 43.00 -1.97 15.02
N TYR A 613 41.90 -2.55 14.53
CA TYR A 613 40.59 -2.43 15.18
C TYR A 613 40.56 -3.09 16.57
N ILE A 614 41.11 -4.29 16.72
CA ILE A 614 41.22 -5.00 18.00
C ILE A 614 41.99 -4.15 19.02
N TYR A 615 43.11 -3.55 18.61
CA TYR A 615 43.89 -2.66 19.48
C TYR A 615 43.11 -1.42 19.88
N LYS A 616 42.41 -0.78 18.95
CA LYS A 616 41.54 0.36 19.26
C LYS A 616 40.43 0.00 20.26
N LEU A 617 39.88 -1.21 20.16
CA LEU A 617 38.82 -1.69 21.05
C LEU A 617 39.36 -2.03 22.46
N ILE A 618 40.61 -2.48 22.54
CA ILE A 618 41.29 -2.90 23.78
C ILE A 618 42.74 -2.35 23.77
N PRO A 619 42.96 -1.07 24.12
CA PRO A 619 44.28 -0.43 24.01
C PRO A 619 45.37 -1.09 24.87
N ASP A 620 44.99 -1.71 25.98
CA ASP A 620 45.90 -2.38 26.93
C ASP A 620 46.17 -3.85 26.60
N ILE A 621 45.83 -4.32 25.39
CA ILE A 621 45.99 -5.71 24.96
C ILE A 621 47.46 -6.15 24.75
N ASN A 622 48.46 -5.39 25.25
CA ASN A 622 49.90 -5.55 25.05
C ASN A 622 50.52 -6.83 25.68
N GLY A 623 49.79 -7.94 25.71
CA GLY A 623 50.30 -9.26 26.06
C GLY A 623 50.95 -9.98 24.89
N GLU A 624 51.75 -11.00 25.21
CA GLU A 624 52.52 -11.81 24.26
C GLU A 624 51.67 -12.39 23.11
N ALA A 625 50.39 -12.71 23.36
CA ALA A 625 49.47 -13.24 22.36
C ALA A 625 49.15 -12.23 21.22
N PHE A 626 48.92 -10.96 21.55
CA PHE A 626 48.64 -9.93 20.53
C PHE A 626 49.88 -9.60 19.71
N ILE A 627 51.05 -9.57 20.34
CA ILE A 627 52.34 -9.41 19.66
C ILE A 627 52.60 -10.57 18.70
N ARG A 628 52.28 -11.82 19.09
CA ARG A 628 52.38 -12.99 18.19
C ARG A 628 51.46 -12.86 16.97
N LEU A 629 50.23 -12.37 17.13
CA LEU A 629 49.30 -12.13 16.01
C LEU A 629 49.83 -11.07 15.04
N ILE A 630 50.43 -9.99 15.58
CA ILE A 630 51.09 -8.94 14.78
C ILE A 630 52.29 -9.51 14.03
N LEU A 631 53.17 -10.27 14.70
CA LEU A 631 54.35 -10.85 14.04
C LEU A 631 53.95 -11.87 12.95
N GLY A 632 52.84 -12.57 13.14
CA GLY A 632 52.24 -13.44 12.13
C GLY A 632 51.74 -12.70 10.88
N LEU A 633 51.69 -11.36 10.85
CA LEU A 633 51.47 -10.60 9.62
C LEU A 633 52.68 -10.61 8.69
N GLN A 634 53.89 -10.73 9.24
CA GLN A 634 55.14 -10.59 8.47
C GLN A 634 55.20 -11.60 7.32
N THR A 635 54.97 -12.87 7.62
CA THR A 635 54.96 -13.95 6.64
C THR A 635 53.84 -13.76 5.60
N THR A 636 52.66 -13.33 6.05
CA THR A 636 51.52 -13.11 5.16
C THR A 636 51.67 -11.89 4.25
N LEU A 637 52.39 -10.83 4.67
CA LEU A 637 52.61 -9.63 3.86
C LEU A 637 53.68 -9.87 2.78
N LEU A 638 54.70 -10.67 3.09
CA LEU A 638 55.75 -11.05 2.14
C LEU A 638 55.23 -11.92 0.98
N ASP A 639 54.15 -12.68 1.20
CA ASP A 639 53.53 -13.58 0.22
C ASP A 639 52.36 -12.93 -0.54
N THR A 640 52.23 -11.59 -0.48
CA THR A 640 51.16 -10.88 -1.20
C THR A 640 51.59 -10.38 -2.57
N GLU A 641 50.65 -10.28 -3.50
CA GLU A 641 50.82 -9.55 -4.77
C GLU A 641 50.69 -8.02 -4.60
N ALA A 642 50.76 -7.51 -3.37
CA ALA A 642 50.57 -6.09 -3.07
C ALA A 642 51.78 -5.26 -3.52
N THR A 643 51.50 -4.01 -3.85
CA THR A 643 52.48 -3.10 -4.41
C THR A 643 53.09 -2.22 -3.33
N LEU A 644 54.23 -1.60 -3.62
CA LEU A 644 54.88 -0.61 -2.73
C LEU A 644 53.88 0.43 -2.18
N TYR A 645 52.99 0.95 -3.03
CA TYR A 645 52.03 1.98 -2.62
C TYR A 645 50.98 1.48 -1.63
N ASP A 646 50.58 0.22 -1.75
CA ASP A 646 49.65 -0.40 -0.82
C ASP A 646 50.28 -0.48 0.57
N PHE A 647 51.56 -0.82 0.65
CA PHE A 647 52.31 -0.84 1.91
C PHE A 647 52.54 0.57 2.49
N ILE A 648 52.82 1.57 1.66
CA ILE A 648 52.93 2.97 2.10
C ILE A 648 51.60 3.45 2.70
N SER A 649 50.48 3.14 2.06
CA SER A 649 49.15 3.46 2.58
C SER A 649 48.87 2.75 3.91
N LEU A 650 49.25 1.47 4.00
CA LEU A 650 49.10 0.69 5.22
C LEU A 650 49.95 1.25 6.37
N GLU A 651 51.18 1.72 6.12
CA GLU A 651 51.99 2.36 7.16
C GLU A 651 51.28 3.56 7.78
N LYS A 652 50.65 4.39 6.95
CA LYS A 652 49.92 5.56 7.42
C LYS A 652 48.78 5.15 8.36
N GLU A 653 48.02 4.12 8.00
CA GLU A 653 46.97 3.57 8.86
C GLU A 653 47.55 3.01 10.18
N ILE A 654 48.67 2.28 10.12
CA ILE A 654 49.35 1.73 11.32
C ILE A 654 49.84 2.85 12.24
N LYS A 655 50.42 3.92 11.67
CA LYS A 655 50.91 5.08 12.43
C LYS A 655 49.80 5.79 13.20
N GLU A 656 48.60 5.86 12.62
CA GLU A 656 47.43 6.46 13.26
C GLU A 656 46.81 5.53 14.31
N ALA A 657 46.94 4.21 14.14
CA ALA A 657 46.30 3.20 14.99
C ALA A 657 47.09 2.86 16.28
N PHE A 658 48.42 2.94 16.25
CA PHE A 658 49.28 2.43 17.33
C PHE A 658 50.18 3.52 17.95
N PRO A 659 50.53 3.41 19.25
CA PRO A 659 51.50 4.30 19.89
C PRO A 659 52.89 4.15 19.29
N ALA A 660 53.73 5.18 19.44
CA ALA A 660 55.03 5.30 18.76
C ALA A 660 55.95 4.06 18.91
N GLU A 661 56.02 3.48 20.12
CA GLU A 661 56.86 2.30 20.39
C GLU A 661 56.38 1.06 19.61
N LEU A 662 55.07 0.83 19.59
CA LEU A 662 54.47 -0.31 18.91
C LEU A 662 54.45 -0.12 17.39
N TYR A 663 54.20 1.11 16.93
CA TYR A 663 54.35 1.50 15.52
C TYR A 663 55.76 1.21 15.02
N ALA A 664 56.80 1.64 15.74
CA ALA A 664 58.19 1.39 15.35
C ALA A 664 58.47 -0.11 15.23
N MET A 665 58.03 -0.91 16.22
CA MET A 665 58.18 -2.37 16.20
C MET A 665 57.47 -3.02 15.01
N ILE A 666 56.22 -2.64 14.73
CA ILE A 666 55.45 -3.17 13.59
C ILE A 666 56.14 -2.79 12.28
N CYS A 667 56.55 -1.53 12.14
CA CYS A 667 57.22 -1.08 10.93
C CYS A 667 58.52 -1.85 10.69
N GLU A 668 59.41 -1.93 11.67
CA GLU A 668 60.71 -2.58 11.50
C GLU A 668 60.61 -4.10 11.32
N ARG A 669 59.72 -4.77 12.07
CA ARG A 669 59.66 -6.24 12.09
C ARG A 669 58.67 -6.83 11.09
N VAL A 670 57.67 -6.08 10.66
CA VAL A 670 56.55 -6.60 9.84
C VAL A 670 56.48 -5.90 8.50
N LEU A 671 56.37 -4.56 8.48
CA LEU A 671 56.04 -3.83 7.25
C LEU A 671 57.26 -3.56 6.36
N TYR A 672 58.36 -3.04 6.92
CA TYR A 672 59.56 -2.67 6.16
C TYR A 672 60.20 -3.84 5.40
N PRO A 673 60.23 -5.09 5.92
CA PRO A 673 60.66 -6.23 5.12
C PRO A 673 59.85 -6.41 3.83
N ALA A 674 58.52 -6.27 3.87
CA ALA A 674 57.65 -6.37 2.70
C ALA A 674 57.82 -5.18 1.75
N VAL A 675 57.96 -3.97 2.31
CA VAL A 675 58.26 -2.74 1.57
C VAL A 675 59.56 -2.88 0.77
N ILE A 676 60.66 -3.34 1.40
CA ILE A 676 61.95 -3.56 0.74
C ILE A 676 61.82 -4.59 -0.39
N TYR A 677 61.09 -5.68 -0.16
CA TYR A 677 60.83 -6.69 -1.21
C TYR A 677 60.13 -6.09 -2.44
N SER A 678 59.26 -5.11 -2.22
CA SER A 678 58.52 -4.42 -3.30
C SER A 678 59.27 -3.26 -3.98
N PHE A 679 60.50 -2.92 -3.58
CA PHE A 679 61.21 -1.74 -4.14
C PHE A 679 61.40 -1.81 -5.65
N TYR A 680 61.61 -2.99 -6.23
CA TYR A 680 61.77 -3.13 -7.67
C TYR A 680 60.46 -2.93 -8.45
N ASP A 681 59.31 -2.88 -7.77
CA ASP A 681 58.04 -2.52 -8.42
C ASP A 681 58.10 -1.14 -9.06
N VAL A 682 58.89 -0.20 -8.54
CA VAL A 682 59.01 1.16 -9.10
C VAL A 682 59.46 1.17 -10.56
N PHE A 683 60.14 0.11 -11.01
CA PHE A 683 60.58 -0.02 -12.40
C PHE A 683 59.49 -0.55 -13.32
N LYS A 684 58.40 -1.14 -12.80
CA LYS A 684 57.30 -1.61 -13.66
C LYS A 684 56.69 -0.44 -14.43
N VAL A 685 56.48 -0.64 -15.74
CA VAL A 685 56.03 0.38 -16.70
C VAL A 685 54.75 1.13 -16.25
N LYS A 686 53.87 0.48 -15.49
CA LYS A 686 52.62 1.10 -14.99
C LYS A 686 52.81 2.29 -14.04
N TYR A 687 53.98 2.49 -13.44
CA TYR A 687 54.18 3.53 -12.42
C TYR A 687 54.82 4.82 -12.92
N GLY A 688 55.20 4.91 -14.19
CA GLY A 688 55.74 6.14 -14.78
C GLY A 688 57.03 6.65 -14.11
N LYS A 689 57.40 7.90 -14.43
CA LYS A 689 58.62 8.57 -13.91
C LYS A 689 58.54 8.89 -12.41
N ASP A 690 57.34 9.16 -11.90
CA ASP A 690 57.12 9.59 -10.51
C ASP A 690 57.40 8.48 -9.48
N GLY A 691 57.43 7.21 -9.88
CA GLY A 691 57.50 6.10 -8.93
C GLY A 691 58.79 6.06 -8.11
N ILE A 692 59.89 6.45 -8.74
CA ILE A 692 61.20 6.49 -8.10
C ILE A 692 61.30 7.68 -7.15
N ASP A 693 60.89 8.88 -7.61
CA ASP A 693 60.91 10.09 -6.78
C ASP A 693 60.07 9.90 -5.51
N ARG A 694 58.89 9.27 -5.62
CA ARG A 694 58.02 8.94 -4.48
C ARG A 694 58.65 7.93 -3.52
N LEU A 695 59.31 6.89 -4.02
CA LEU A 695 60.02 5.93 -3.17
C LEU A 695 61.17 6.63 -2.42
N MET A 696 61.95 7.46 -3.10
CA MET A 696 63.07 8.21 -2.52
C MET A 696 62.61 9.20 -1.46
N GLU A 697 61.48 9.88 -1.68
CA GLU A 697 60.84 10.74 -0.69
C GLU A 697 60.35 9.95 0.52
N TYR A 698 59.70 8.81 0.29
CA TYR A 698 59.17 7.96 1.36
C TYR A 698 60.26 7.32 2.24
N ALA A 699 61.38 6.90 1.64
CA ALA A 699 62.51 6.33 2.36
C ALA A 699 63.35 7.38 3.11
N ARG A 700 63.17 8.67 2.79
CA ARG A 700 63.94 9.76 3.40
C ARG A 700 63.74 9.79 4.92
N GLY A 701 64.84 9.66 5.66
CA GLY A 701 64.84 9.66 7.13
C GLY A 701 64.50 8.31 7.77
N LYS A 702 64.34 7.23 6.99
CA LYS A 702 64.08 5.87 7.49
C LYS A 702 65.31 4.98 7.28
N GLN A 703 66.20 4.94 8.27
CA GLN A 703 67.48 4.25 8.17
C GLN A 703 67.36 2.78 7.73
N TYR A 704 66.38 2.05 8.27
CA TYR A 704 66.12 0.65 7.92
C TYR A 704 65.87 0.43 6.41
N LEU A 705 65.22 1.39 5.75
CA LEU A 705 64.95 1.32 4.31
C LEU A 705 66.17 1.73 3.49
N THR A 706 66.88 2.78 3.92
CA THR A 706 68.03 3.33 3.19
C THR A 706 69.27 2.43 3.23
N ASP A 707 69.39 1.59 4.26
CA ASP A 707 70.50 0.63 4.41
C ASP A 707 70.30 -0.65 3.56
N SER A 708 69.16 -0.79 2.88
CA SER A 708 68.85 -1.95 2.04
C SER A 708 69.57 -1.92 0.69
N GLU A 709 69.94 -3.10 0.18
CA GLU A 709 70.59 -3.27 -1.13
C GLU A 709 69.67 -2.84 -2.28
N GLN A 710 68.37 -3.05 -2.13
CA GLN A 710 67.34 -2.65 -3.09
C GLN A 710 67.29 -1.12 -3.22
N TYR A 711 67.40 -0.37 -2.12
CA TYR A 711 67.48 1.09 -2.16
C TYR A 711 68.76 1.57 -2.84
N ALA A 712 69.90 0.94 -2.54
CA ALA A 712 71.17 1.23 -3.21
C ALA A 712 71.08 1.03 -4.73
N THR A 713 70.31 0.02 -5.18
CA THR A 713 70.05 -0.22 -6.61
C THR A 713 69.22 0.89 -7.25
N VAL A 714 68.16 1.36 -6.58
CA VAL A 714 67.34 2.50 -7.06
C VAL A 714 68.16 3.79 -7.14
N LEU A 715 69.07 4.01 -6.18
CA LEU A 715 70.03 5.12 -6.23
C LEU A 715 70.97 5.03 -7.44
N ARG A 716 71.54 3.86 -7.72
CA ARG A 716 72.40 3.62 -8.89
C ARG A 716 71.65 3.87 -10.20
N TYR A 717 70.37 3.49 -10.27
CA TYR A 717 69.51 3.81 -11.41
C TYR A 717 69.30 5.33 -11.59
N THR A 718 69.04 6.04 -10.49
CA THR A 718 68.82 7.50 -10.52
C THR A 718 70.09 8.24 -10.97
N GLU A 719 71.26 7.74 -10.57
CA GLU A 719 72.56 8.25 -11.03
C GLU A 719 72.78 7.95 -12.51
N LEU A 720 72.47 6.73 -12.96
CA LEU A 720 72.55 6.34 -14.37
C LEU A 720 71.73 7.27 -15.27
N THR A 721 70.47 7.54 -14.91
CA THR A 721 69.59 8.41 -15.70
C THR A 721 70.08 9.86 -15.74
N LYS A 722 70.58 10.40 -14.62
CA LYS A 722 71.18 11.75 -14.59
C LYS A 722 72.41 11.86 -15.48
N ARG A 723 73.27 10.84 -15.49
CA ARG A 723 74.47 10.82 -16.34
C ARG A 723 74.12 10.68 -17.82
N ALA A 724 73.11 9.87 -18.14
CA ALA A 724 72.61 9.76 -19.51
C ALA A 724 72.07 11.10 -20.04
N GLU A 725 71.34 11.85 -19.20
CA GLU A 725 70.85 13.21 -19.53
C GLU A 725 71.97 14.24 -19.66
N ALA A 726 73.08 14.05 -18.95
CA ALA A 726 74.27 14.91 -19.05
C ALA A 726 75.19 14.54 -20.23
N GLU A 727 74.79 13.58 -21.08
CA GLU A 727 75.60 13.04 -22.18
C GLU A 727 76.94 12.42 -21.73
N ASP A 728 77.04 12.03 -20.46
CA ASP A 728 78.20 11.35 -19.85
C ASP A 728 78.11 9.85 -20.12
N ALA A 729 78.48 9.43 -21.33
CA ALA A 729 78.47 8.04 -21.74
C ALA A 729 79.31 7.17 -20.77
N THR A 730 80.52 7.61 -20.43
CA THR A 730 81.42 6.93 -19.50
C THR A 730 80.76 6.64 -18.16
N GLY A 731 80.20 7.66 -17.53
CA GLY A 731 79.59 7.51 -16.22
C GLY A 731 78.35 6.63 -16.21
N VAL A 732 77.60 6.62 -17.31
CA VAL A 732 76.48 5.69 -17.50
C VAL A 732 76.95 4.24 -17.47
N PHE A 733 78.06 3.91 -18.14
CA PHE A 733 78.59 2.55 -18.18
C PHE A 733 79.12 2.07 -16.83
N VAL A 734 79.80 2.93 -16.08
CA VAL A 734 80.21 2.63 -14.71
C VAL A 734 78.99 2.34 -13.82
N CYS A 735 77.90 3.09 -14.00
CA CYS A 735 76.66 2.83 -13.26
C CYS A 735 76.01 1.51 -13.66
N LEU A 736 75.99 1.16 -14.95
CA LEU A 736 75.44 -0.10 -15.46
C LEU A 736 76.15 -1.34 -14.88
N GLU A 737 77.47 -1.31 -14.79
CA GLU A 737 78.26 -2.40 -14.19
C GLU A 737 77.99 -2.58 -12.70
N SER A 738 77.61 -1.49 -12.02
CA SER A 738 77.25 -1.51 -10.61
C SER A 738 75.82 -2.01 -10.33
N LEU A 739 74.98 -2.25 -11.35
CA LEU A 739 73.62 -2.76 -11.16
C LEU A 739 73.60 -4.27 -10.88
N PRO A 740 72.66 -4.75 -10.03
CA PRO A 740 72.61 -6.15 -9.60
C PRO A 740 72.54 -7.12 -10.80
N PRO A 741 73.11 -8.33 -10.67
CA PRO A 741 73.23 -9.31 -11.76
C PRO A 741 71.90 -9.96 -12.19
N GLU A 742 70.83 -9.77 -11.41
CA GLU A 742 69.53 -10.40 -11.61
C GLU A 742 68.89 -9.97 -12.95
N GLN A 743 68.76 -10.92 -13.88
CA GLN A 743 68.27 -10.66 -15.23
C GLN A 743 66.86 -10.05 -15.24
N ARG A 744 65.96 -10.49 -14.35
CA ARG A 744 64.59 -9.97 -14.27
C ARG A 744 64.56 -8.49 -13.89
N THR A 745 65.30 -8.12 -12.86
CA THR A 745 65.43 -6.73 -12.38
C THR A 745 66.02 -5.85 -13.46
N ARG A 746 67.02 -6.34 -14.21
CA ARG A 746 67.60 -5.61 -15.35
C ARG A 746 66.59 -5.40 -16.48
N VAL A 747 65.76 -6.39 -16.80
CA VAL A 747 64.69 -6.25 -17.81
C VAL A 747 63.66 -5.20 -17.40
N ASP A 748 63.18 -5.23 -16.15
CA ASP A 748 62.22 -4.23 -15.65
C ASP A 748 62.80 -2.81 -15.69
N ILE A 749 64.07 -2.65 -15.29
CA ILE A 749 64.80 -1.37 -15.41
C ILE A 749 64.89 -0.95 -16.90
N SER A 750 65.19 -1.87 -17.81
CA SER A 750 65.34 -1.57 -19.24
C SER A 750 64.03 -1.08 -19.87
N ASP A 751 62.90 -1.69 -19.50
CA ASP A 751 61.59 -1.30 -20.00
C ASP A 751 61.15 0.06 -19.40
N HIS A 752 61.52 0.32 -18.14
CA HIS A 752 61.33 1.64 -17.54
C HIS A 752 62.13 2.74 -18.26
N ILE A 753 63.42 2.49 -18.57
CA ILE A 753 64.27 3.42 -19.32
C ILE A 753 63.66 3.71 -20.69
N ARG A 754 63.20 2.67 -21.40
CA ARG A 754 62.56 2.81 -22.71
C ARG A 754 61.30 3.66 -22.66
N MET A 755 60.48 3.51 -21.63
CA MET A 755 59.29 4.35 -21.44
C MET A 755 59.67 5.81 -21.10
N CYS A 756 60.67 6.00 -20.24
CA CYS A 756 61.18 7.32 -19.90
C CYS A 756 61.85 8.03 -21.08
N SER A 757 62.45 7.30 -22.03
CA SER A 757 63.06 7.88 -23.22
C SER A 757 62.02 8.33 -24.25
N LEU A 758 60.98 7.51 -24.49
CA LEU A 758 59.90 7.82 -25.44
C LEU A 758 59.08 9.07 -25.05
N ASN A 759 58.94 9.36 -23.76
CA ASN A 759 58.13 10.49 -23.26
C ASN A 759 58.85 11.86 -23.30
N ARG A 760 60.11 11.94 -23.75
CA ARG A 760 60.91 13.17 -23.69
C ARG A 760 61.11 13.75 -25.09
N ASN A 761 60.30 14.75 -25.45
CA ASN A 761 60.40 15.52 -26.71
C ASN A 761 61.69 16.37 -26.86
N THR A 762 62.60 16.34 -25.88
CA THR A 762 63.77 17.21 -25.79
C THR A 762 65.09 16.43 -25.73
N GLN A 763 65.09 15.14 -26.08
CA GLN A 763 66.34 14.36 -26.06
C GLN A 763 67.24 14.77 -27.23
N THR A 764 68.52 15.02 -26.92
CA THR A 764 69.53 15.15 -27.95
C THR A 764 69.75 13.79 -28.63
N PRO A 765 70.19 13.76 -29.90
CA PRO A 765 70.53 12.53 -30.61
C PRO A 765 71.49 11.62 -29.82
N LYS A 766 72.47 12.22 -29.13
CA LYS A 766 73.45 11.49 -28.29
C LYS A 766 72.80 10.84 -27.07
N THR A 767 71.93 11.58 -26.37
CA THR A 767 71.17 11.06 -25.21
C THR A 767 70.31 9.85 -25.60
N ALA A 768 69.61 9.94 -26.73
CA ALA A 768 68.76 8.85 -27.24
C ALA A 768 69.58 7.59 -27.57
N LEU A 769 70.76 7.74 -28.17
CA LEU A 769 71.67 6.62 -28.42
C LEU A 769 72.19 5.99 -27.10
N ILE A 770 72.56 6.81 -26.12
CA ILE A 770 73.01 6.34 -24.80
C ILE A 770 71.92 5.51 -24.12
N TYR A 771 70.64 5.94 -24.19
CA TYR A 771 69.54 5.14 -23.66
C TYR A 771 69.36 3.79 -24.37
N GLU A 772 69.48 3.73 -25.70
CA GLU A 772 69.43 2.45 -26.42
C GLU A 772 70.60 1.53 -26.05
N LEU A 773 71.80 2.08 -25.83
CA LEU A 773 72.96 1.33 -25.32
C LEU A 773 72.66 0.74 -23.93
N CYS A 774 72.06 1.54 -23.03
CA CYS A 774 71.64 1.08 -21.71
C CYS A 774 70.61 -0.05 -21.79
N ILE A 775 69.57 0.14 -22.61
CA ILE A 775 68.49 -0.84 -22.76
C ILE A 775 69.06 -2.17 -23.27
N ASN A 776 69.93 -2.13 -24.27
CA ASN A 776 70.55 -3.33 -24.82
C ASN A 776 71.45 -4.02 -23.80
N TYR A 777 72.29 -3.26 -23.07
CA TYR A 777 73.10 -3.83 -21.99
C TYR A 777 72.26 -4.52 -20.92
N LEU A 778 71.18 -3.88 -20.47
CA LEU A 778 70.30 -4.45 -19.45
C LEU A 778 69.57 -5.70 -19.94
N LYS A 779 69.23 -5.79 -21.23
CA LYS A 779 68.56 -6.96 -21.81
C LYS A 779 69.51 -8.11 -22.10
N THR A 780 70.73 -7.84 -22.55
CA THR A 780 71.67 -8.88 -23.02
C THR A 780 72.80 -9.17 -22.05
N GLY A 781 73.01 -8.32 -21.04
CA GLY A 781 74.17 -8.38 -20.14
C GLY A 781 75.49 -7.98 -20.81
N SER A 782 75.45 -7.42 -22.02
CA SER A 782 76.64 -7.06 -22.81
C SER A 782 76.39 -5.80 -23.63
N HIS A 783 77.43 -5.00 -23.89
CA HIS A 783 77.32 -3.74 -24.64
C HIS A 783 77.15 -4.03 -26.14
N ARG A 784 75.90 -4.23 -26.59
CA ARG A 784 75.56 -4.60 -27.98
C ARG A 784 75.42 -3.38 -28.89
N PHE A 785 76.56 -2.88 -29.38
CA PHE A 785 76.65 -1.77 -30.32
C PHE A 785 75.99 -2.07 -31.66
N ASP A 786 76.00 -3.33 -32.11
CA ASP A 786 75.31 -3.79 -33.33
C ASP A 786 73.79 -3.62 -33.24
N LEU A 787 73.20 -4.04 -32.11
CA LEU A 787 71.75 -3.89 -31.88
C LEU A 787 71.37 -2.43 -31.72
N THR A 788 72.17 -1.66 -30.98
CA THR A 788 71.96 -0.22 -30.78
C THR A 788 72.02 0.52 -32.12
N TYR A 789 73.03 0.23 -32.96
CA TYR A 789 73.16 0.80 -34.29
C TYR A 789 71.91 0.52 -35.14
N GLN A 790 71.43 -0.72 -35.19
CA GLN A 790 70.24 -1.07 -35.96
C GLN A 790 68.98 -0.37 -35.45
N GLN A 791 68.75 -0.40 -34.13
CA GLN A 791 67.56 0.16 -33.50
C GLN A 791 67.51 1.69 -33.63
N TYR A 792 68.62 2.36 -33.31
CA TYR A 792 68.71 3.82 -33.42
C TYR A 792 68.62 4.27 -34.89
N ARG A 793 69.30 3.59 -35.82
CA ARG A 793 69.16 3.86 -37.26
C ARG A 793 67.71 3.73 -37.71
N ASN A 794 67.01 2.67 -37.32
CA ASN A 794 65.62 2.47 -37.72
C ASN A 794 64.70 3.52 -37.08
N SER A 795 64.97 3.96 -35.85
CA SER A 795 64.23 5.04 -35.18
C SER A 795 64.41 6.39 -35.87
N VAL A 796 65.65 6.77 -36.19
CA VAL A 796 65.94 8.02 -36.93
C VAL A 796 65.38 7.95 -38.34
N TYR A 797 65.45 6.80 -39.01
CA TYR A 797 64.83 6.60 -40.31
C TYR A 797 63.31 6.82 -40.26
N ALA A 798 62.62 6.21 -39.30
CA ALA A 798 61.18 6.38 -39.11
C ALA A 798 60.81 7.86 -38.88
N GLN A 799 61.53 8.56 -38.00
CA GLN A 799 61.32 10.00 -37.76
C GLN A 799 61.48 10.86 -39.03
N LEU A 800 62.48 10.55 -39.87
CA LEU A 800 62.74 11.28 -41.12
C LEU A 800 61.75 10.96 -42.24
N THR A 801 61.03 9.83 -42.15
CA THR A 801 60.01 9.43 -43.13
C THR A 801 58.58 9.72 -42.71
N GLU A 802 58.30 9.82 -41.40
CA GLU A 802 56.95 10.04 -40.83
C GLU A 802 56.68 11.50 -40.42
N GLY A 803 57.69 12.38 -40.34
CA GLY A 803 57.53 13.79 -39.94
C GLY A 803 57.09 14.73 -41.08
N GLU A 804 56.19 15.68 -40.78
CA GLU A 804 55.59 16.61 -41.76
C GLU A 804 56.55 17.68 -42.33
N GLU A 805 57.69 17.96 -41.71
CA GLU A 805 58.50 19.14 -42.07
C GLU A 805 59.69 18.89 -43.01
N ILE A 806 60.20 17.66 -43.17
CA ILE A 806 61.28 17.36 -44.14
C ILE A 806 61.14 15.91 -44.66
N SER A 807 60.32 15.69 -45.69
CA SER A 807 60.23 14.40 -46.37
C SER A 807 61.45 14.18 -47.27
N LEU A 808 62.49 13.52 -46.74
CA LEU A 808 63.58 12.97 -47.55
C LEU A 808 63.08 11.75 -48.33
N THR A 809 63.64 11.49 -49.51
CA THR A 809 63.37 10.21 -50.19
C THR A 809 63.83 9.05 -49.30
N PRO A 810 63.13 7.89 -49.30
CA PRO A 810 63.49 6.74 -48.46
C PRO A 810 64.99 6.40 -48.50
N GLU A 811 65.59 6.40 -49.69
CA GLU A 811 67.03 6.13 -49.85
C GLU A 811 67.95 7.17 -49.18
N LYS A 812 67.56 8.45 -49.14
CA LYS A 812 68.33 9.52 -48.49
C LYS A 812 68.14 9.52 -46.98
N ALA A 813 66.91 9.29 -46.52
CA ALA A 813 66.60 9.15 -45.10
C ALA A 813 67.37 7.97 -44.49
N GLU A 814 67.43 6.83 -45.19
CA GLU A 814 68.14 5.64 -44.72
C GLU A 814 69.65 5.89 -44.58
N ARG A 815 70.26 6.53 -45.58
CA ARG A 815 71.69 6.90 -45.54
C ARG A 815 72.01 7.88 -44.43
N PHE A 816 71.16 8.88 -44.23
CA PHE A 816 71.34 9.87 -43.17
C PHE A 816 71.22 9.23 -41.79
N ALA A 817 70.18 8.41 -41.57
CA ALA A 817 69.97 7.70 -40.32
C ALA A 817 71.13 6.75 -40.00
N ALA A 818 71.65 6.03 -41.00
CA ALA A 818 72.79 5.13 -40.82
C ALA A 818 74.07 5.89 -40.47
N ALA A 819 74.33 7.02 -41.14
CA ALA A 819 75.50 7.85 -40.87
C ALA A 819 75.43 8.48 -39.47
N ALA A 820 74.28 9.03 -39.08
CA ALA A 820 74.07 9.61 -37.76
C ALA A 820 74.22 8.56 -36.63
N ALA A 821 73.69 7.35 -36.83
CA ALA A 821 73.83 6.25 -35.88
C ALA A 821 75.29 5.84 -35.67
N VAL A 822 76.06 5.68 -36.76
CA VAL A 822 77.48 5.34 -36.66
C VAL A 822 78.31 6.47 -36.05
N GLU A 823 78.03 7.73 -36.42
CA GLU A 823 78.74 8.89 -35.88
C GLU A 823 78.63 8.98 -34.36
N LEU A 824 77.41 8.98 -33.83
CA LEU A 824 77.18 9.08 -32.39
C LEU A 824 77.67 7.84 -31.64
N MET A 825 77.59 6.67 -32.27
CA MET A 825 78.13 5.41 -31.72
C MET A 825 79.65 5.47 -31.61
N LEU A 826 80.34 6.02 -32.60
CA LEU A 826 81.79 6.23 -32.56
C LEU A 826 82.17 7.24 -31.48
N GLU A 827 81.43 8.34 -31.35
CA GLU A 827 81.65 9.32 -30.29
C GLU A 827 81.54 8.69 -28.90
N CYS A 828 80.47 7.92 -28.64
CA CYS A 828 80.31 7.20 -27.37
C CYS A 828 81.42 6.18 -27.14
N ALA A 829 81.81 5.41 -28.16
CA ALA A 829 82.88 4.43 -28.04
C ALA A 829 84.26 5.08 -27.77
N ILE A 830 84.54 6.23 -28.38
CA ILE A 830 85.76 7.00 -28.14
C ILE A 830 85.79 7.51 -26.69
N GLU A 831 84.68 8.06 -26.20
CA GLU A 831 84.56 8.53 -24.81
C GLU A 831 84.76 7.41 -23.79
N MET A 832 84.23 6.21 -24.07
CA MET A 832 84.46 5.03 -23.22
C MET A 832 85.93 4.59 -23.22
N CYS A 833 86.50 4.43 -24.41
CA CYS A 833 87.87 3.96 -24.60
C CYS A 833 88.92 4.94 -24.06
N ALA A 834 88.57 6.22 -23.89
CA ALA A 834 89.45 7.23 -23.30
C ALA A 834 89.65 7.05 -21.79
N VAL A 835 88.81 6.26 -21.12
CA VAL A 835 88.72 6.22 -19.65
C VAL A 835 89.48 5.05 -19.03
N SER A 836 89.47 3.88 -19.70
CA SER A 836 90.14 2.68 -19.20
C SER A 836 90.48 1.73 -20.36
N GLU A 837 91.63 1.05 -20.27
CA GLU A 837 92.01 -0.03 -21.20
C GLU A 837 90.98 -1.16 -21.22
N ALA A 838 90.28 -1.42 -20.10
CA ALA A 838 89.23 -2.43 -20.05
C ALA A 838 88.07 -2.13 -21.03
N TYR A 839 87.73 -0.85 -21.24
CA TYR A 839 86.73 -0.46 -22.23
C TYR A 839 87.26 -0.57 -23.66
N VAL A 840 88.56 -0.35 -23.87
CA VAL A 840 89.21 -0.57 -25.18
C VAL A 840 89.08 -2.04 -25.56
N ASP A 841 89.44 -2.96 -24.68
CA ASP A 841 89.33 -4.40 -24.89
C ASP A 841 87.88 -4.81 -25.13
N MET A 842 86.95 -4.30 -24.33
CA MET A 842 85.52 -4.61 -24.45
C MET A 842 84.90 -4.11 -25.76
N VAL A 843 85.19 -2.87 -26.20
CA VAL A 843 84.69 -2.35 -27.49
C VAL A 843 85.31 -3.12 -28.65
N CYS A 844 86.58 -3.51 -28.54
CA CYS A 844 87.27 -4.25 -29.59
C CYS A 844 86.85 -5.74 -29.63
N ASP A 845 86.29 -6.28 -28.56
CA ASP A 845 85.79 -7.65 -28.48
C ASP A 845 84.59 -7.89 -29.43
N ASP A 846 84.57 -9.05 -30.08
CA ASP A 846 83.53 -9.45 -31.02
C ASP A 846 82.12 -9.51 -30.41
N ALA A 847 82.03 -9.75 -29.10
CA ALA A 847 80.78 -9.83 -28.35
C ALA A 847 80.09 -8.47 -28.18
N SER A 848 80.84 -7.36 -28.27
CA SER A 848 80.27 -6.00 -28.25
C SER A 848 79.47 -5.70 -29.53
N GLY A 849 79.76 -6.41 -30.62
CA GLY A 849 79.15 -6.16 -31.92
C GLY A 849 79.56 -4.83 -32.57
N PHE A 850 80.50 -4.07 -31.98
CA PHE A 850 80.96 -2.80 -32.53
C PHE A 850 81.56 -2.98 -33.94
N GLN A 851 82.44 -3.97 -34.12
CA GLN A 851 83.00 -4.30 -35.43
C GLN A 851 81.91 -4.67 -36.45
N LYS A 852 80.88 -5.41 -36.01
CA LYS A 852 79.74 -5.81 -36.86
C LYS A 852 78.91 -4.60 -37.32
N ALA A 853 78.69 -3.63 -36.43
CA ALA A 853 77.99 -2.38 -36.75
C ALA A 853 78.75 -1.59 -37.82
N ILE A 854 80.05 -1.37 -37.61
CA ILE A 854 80.92 -0.64 -38.54
C ILE A 854 81.02 -1.38 -39.89
N LYS A 855 81.22 -2.71 -39.88
CA LYS A 855 81.23 -3.54 -41.08
C LYS A 855 79.91 -3.45 -41.85
N SER A 856 78.77 -3.52 -41.15
CA SER A 856 77.45 -3.40 -41.77
C SER A 856 77.26 -2.06 -42.48
N PHE A 857 77.72 -0.96 -41.87
CA PHE A 857 77.68 0.37 -42.47
C PHE A 857 78.58 0.48 -43.72
N ILE A 858 79.81 -0.06 -43.66
CA ILE A 858 80.76 -0.05 -44.79
C ILE A 858 80.21 -0.84 -45.98
N LEU A 859 79.69 -2.05 -45.74
CA LEU A 859 79.15 -2.92 -46.79
C LEU A 859 77.91 -2.33 -47.46
N SER A 860 77.06 -1.62 -46.70
CA SER A 860 75.80 -1.08 -47.22
C SER A 860 75.98 0.18 -48.08
N TYR A 861 77.02 1.00 -47.83
CA TYR A 861 77.13 2.33 -48.48
C TYR A 861 78.47 2.60 -49.18
N GLY A 862 79.42 1.66 -49.15
CA GLY A 862 80.58 1.63 -50.07
C GLY A 862 81.59 2.78 -49.92
N VAL A 863 82.18 3.20 -51.05
CA VAL A 863 83.50 3.87 -51.14
C VAL A 863 83.60 5.22 -50.42
N GLY A 864 82.48 5.96 -50.30
CA GLY A 864 82.45 7.28 -49.64
C GLY A 864 82.57 7.20 -48.11
N VAL A 865 82.22 6.06 -47.51
CA VAL A 865 82.18 5.84 -46.06
C VAL A 865 83.58 5.81 -45.44
N GLY A 866 84.57 5.24 -46.13
CA GLY A 866 85.92 5.08 -45.58
C GLY A 866 86.58 6.42 -45.22
N LYS A 867 86.33 7.48 -46.01
CA LYS A 867 86.85 8.83 -45.71
C LYS A 867 86.12 9.46 -44.53
N PHE A 868 84.80 9.27 -44.43
CA PHE A 868 83.98 9.73 -43.32
C PHE A 868 84.42 9.10 -41.99
N LEU A 869 84.59 7.77 -41.94
CA LEU A 869 85.08 7.06 -40.75
C LEU A 869 86.49 7.49 -40.37
N SER A 870 87.42 7.54 -41.34
CA SER A 870 88.81 7.95 -41.07
C SER A 870 88.89 9.39 -40.54
N GLN A 871 88.02 10.30 -41.01
CA GLN A 871 87.98 11.69 -40.53
C GLN A 871 87.47 11.80 -39.09
N ARG A 872 86.48 10.98 -38.71
CA ARG A 872 85.90 10.97 -37.35
C ARG A 872 86.78 10.26 -36.32
N MET A 873 87.67 9.38 -36.77
CA MET A 873 88.66 8.72 -35.91
C MET A 873 89.92 9.56 -35.62
N ASN A 874 90.01 10.78 -36.15
CA ASN A 874 91.12 11.70 -35.85
C ASN A 874 91.05 12.14 -34.37
N GLY A 875 91.94 11.57 -33.55
CA GLY A 875 91.98 11.82 -32.10
C GLY A 875 91.40 10.70 -31.23
N ALA A 876 90.95 9.59 -31.83
CA ALA A 876 90.55 8.39 -31.09
C ALA A 876 91.76 7.65 -30.47
N PRO A 877 91.56 6.86 -29.41
CA PRO A 877 92.59 5.96 -28.88
C PRO A 877 93.17 5.08 -30.00
N PHE A 878 94.50 4.91 -29.99
CA PHE A 878 95.26 4.33 -31.10
C PHE A 878 94.69 2.97 -31.57
N CYS A 879 94.36 2.08 -30.64
CA CYS A 879 93.81 0.75 -30.93
C CYS A 879 92.44 0.80 -31.63
N LEU A 880 91.55 1.72 -31.24
CA LEU A 880 90.23 1.85 -31.86
C LEU A 880 90.34 2.46 -33.27
N GLY A 881 91.22 3.45 -33.43
CA GLY A 881 91.54 4.06 -34.73
C GLY A 881 92.07 3.03 -35.73
N ASP A 882 93.02 2.19 -35.30
CA ASP A 882 93.59 1.14 -36.13
C ASP A 882 92.55 0.09 -36.51
N LEU A 883 91.72 -0.36 -35.57
CA LEU A 883 90.65 -1.32 -35.84
C LEU A 883 89.65 -0.80 -36.89
N VAL A 884 89.18 0.44 -36.77
CA VAL A 884 88.26 1.03 -37.75
C VAL A 884 88.95 1.21 -39.11
N ASN A 885 90.22 1.61 -39.13
CA ASN A 885 91.00 1.74 -40.36
C ASN A 885 91.25 0.38 -41.04
N GLU A 886 91.45 -0.68 -40.26
CA GLU A 886 91.60 -2.06 -40.75
C GLU A 886 90.31 -2.57 -41.37
N LEU A 887 89.17 -2.41 -40.67
CA LEU A 887 87.84 -2.74 -41.21
C LEU A 887 87.55 -1.97 -42.51
N VAL A 888 87.94 -0.69 -42.59
CA VAL A 888 87.83 0.09 -43.83
C VAL A 888 88.73 -0.47 -44.93
N ARG A 889 89.96 -0.91 -44.64
CA ARG A 889 90.84 -1.52 -45.66
C ARG A 889 90.30 -2.85 -46.16
N GLU A 890 89.81 -3.69 -45.26
CA GLU A 890 89.35 -5.05 -45.56
C GLU A 890 88.02 -5.07 -46.34
N TYR A 891 87.04 -4.28 -45.93
CA TYR A 891 85.67 -4.37 -46.46
C TYR A 891 85.33 -3.35 -47.54
N LYS A 892 86.14 -2.29 -47.72
CA LYS A 892 85.95 -1.30 -48.80
C LYS A 892 85.98 -1.92 -50.22
N PRO A 893 86.82 -2.92 -50.55
CA PRO A 893 86.75 -3.62 -51.83
C PRO A 893 85.45 -4.42 -51.99
N GLN A 894 85.03 -5.13 -50.93
CA GLN A 894 83.86 -6.00 -50.94
C GLN A 894 82.54 -5.21 -51.07
N GLY A 895 82.41 -4.06 -50.39
CA GLY A 895 81.26 -3.17 -50.56
C GLY A 895 81.19 -2.58 -51.98
N LYS A 896 82.35 -2.31 -52.59
CA LYS A 896 82.45 -1.87 -54.00
C LYS A 896 81.92 -2.94 -54.95
N GLU A 897 82.26 -4.19 -54.69
CA GLU A 897 81.85 -5.36 -55.47
C GLU A 897 80.36 -5.69 -55.28
N LEU A 898 79.82 -5.56 -54.06
CA LEU A 898 78.40 -5.77 -53.77
C LEU A 898 77.51 -4.70 -54.41
N VAL A 899 77.89 -3.42 -54.33
CA VAL A 899 77.21 -2.33 -55.04
C VAL A 899 77.29 -2.56 -56.55
N GLN A 900 78.45 -2.98 -57.06
CA GLN A 900 78.62 -3.33 -58.47
C GLN A 900 77.77 -4.55 -58.87
N GLN A 901 77.59 -5.55 -58.00
CA GLN A 901 76.74 -6.72 -58.25
C GLN A 901 75.24 -6.36 -58.22
N ILE A 902 74.81 -5.45 -57.36
CA ILE A 902 73.43 -4.91 -57.37
C ILE A 902 73.18 -4.12 -58.66
N ILE A 903 74.12 -3.24 -59.05
CA ILE A 903 74.09 -2.51 -60.32
C ILE A 903 74.06 -3.48 -61.51
N ASN A 904 74.85 -4.56 -61.48
CA ASN A 904 74.92 -5.55 -62.55
C ASN A 904 73.68 -6.47 -62.59
N ARG A 905 73.01 -6.74 -61.46
CA ARG A 905 71.72 -7.47 -61.42
C ARG A 905 70.54 -6.61 -61.87
N ALA A 906 70.66 -5.29 -61.78
CA ALA A 906 69.62 -4.35 -62.18
C ALA A 906 69.54 -4.13 -63.71
N ASN A 907 70.39 -4.78 -64.54
CA ASN A 907 70.40 -4.47 -65.97
C ASN A 907 70.54 -5.68 -66.93
N PRO A 908 69.38 -6.25 -67.35
CA PRO A 908 69.19 -6.69 -68.74
C PRO A 908 68.01 -5.96 -69.42
N PHE A 909 67.78 -4.68 -69.08
CA PHE A 909 66.98 -3.77 -69.90
C PHE A 909 67.65 -2.40 -69.96
N ALA A 910 68.20 -2.09 -71.14
CA ALA A 910 68.45 -0.75 -71.66
C ALA A 910 69.61 0.04 -70.99
N LYS A 911 70.58 0.60 -71.70
CA LYS A 911 70.62 1.09 -73.10
C LYS A 911 69.44 1.96 -73.52
#